data_AF-A0A518KBN2-F1
#
_entry.id   AF-A0A518KBN2-F1
#
_cell.length_a   1.000
_cell.length_b   1.000
_cell.length_c   1.000
_cell.angle_alpha   90.00
_cell.angle_beta   90.00
_cell.angle_gamma   90.00
#
_symmetry.space_group_name_H-M   'P 1'
#
loop_
_entity.id
_entity.type
_entity.pdbx_description
1 polymer ?
#
loop_
_entity_poly.entity_id
_entity_poly.type
_entity_poly.pdbx_seq_one_letter_code
_entity_poly.pdbx_strand_id
1 'polypeptide(L)'
;MRQGGLRTLRALSALLMLSISVAAVAQVPIDGFFPMVGLALTDEFDEDFNFFPFASSSPSGTMLGPNGNPFYDLALLDTGAGFSVLTSQAYDDFNLDGPYPGESDGFFGTEVVTIGGATGQLDAHINDPFGLYVGGLQGRSSAGASLTMNHAALSGQTNTSTITLPPESDLPNIVGLPFASQYATRIRNDAPQVFELEGKTIRTPSIDFLPRGSGGNGITRKAPLLLNPGAAFAQPPTYLPNIQNFDIDNPEENPTIPTIIQGALFMNASATNAGSSLGNKEFFFDTGASVTVVSEFNALLLGFDVTTDSPEFTVSIVGSGGTLQDVPGFFVDQFTIPALGGSITANNVPVLVLDVTNPADPGNVVEGIIGTNLLAGRNIVIDPNPSAGAGGQSAGVYISDPVTTAFNWTTAAASAAWSTGGSWNAAATPTYLSKATLQNTGAAGKEAVVSGEQQAWDVTVGGASGAMTVRIASGGKLTTFSGVTVNDGGVVQLQDSALDTQYIDVRGGTLTGAGDIRTGSGPITGQVEVIDGVIAPGNGVGTLSIDGRLATSGGAEFQFELGGTTAGTGYDQLVINGDAALAGKLSVSLVNGFTPAVGALFELMTYEAQGGEFATLDLPGGFQWEVIYGLESLMLEVIGEGLAGDFNADGTVNAADYTVWRDGLGSVYTQADYTDWKNNYGATNVSMSVSVPEPASLVLLAFALSAFTKPRR
;
A
#
# COMPACT_ATOMS: atom_id res chain seq x y z
N MET A 1 -60.94 -33.17 -49.63
CA MET A 1 -61.31 -32.05 -48.74
C MET A 1 -60.73 -32.34 -47.36
N ARG A 2 -59.86 -31.45 -46.82
CA ARG A 2 -59.09 -31.53 -45.54
C ARG A 2 -58.05 -32.67 -45.51
N GLN A 3 -56.72 -32.51 -45.55
CA GLN A 3 -55.73 -31.60 -44.92
C GLN A 3 -55.78 -31.53 -43.38
N GLY A 4 -54.67 -31.98 -42.78
CA GLY A 4 -54.35 -31.94 -41.34
C GLY A 4 -53.00 -32.64 -41.08
N GLY A 5 -51.91 -32.06 -41.57
CA GLY A 5 -50.53 -32.57 -41.42
C GLY A 5 -49.86 -32.15 -40.11
N LEU A 6 -48.94 -33.01 -39.66
CA LEU A 6 -48.10 -32.90 -38.47
C LEU A 6 -47.43 -31.53 -38.33
N ARG A 7 -47.55 -30.94 -37.13
CA ARG A 7 -46.80 -29.76 -36.70
C ARG A 7 -45.36 -30.16 -36.36
N THR A 8 -44.41 -29.72 -37.15
CA THR A 8 -42.99 -29.61 -36.78
C THR A 8 -42.78 -28.23 -36.17
N LEU A 9 -42.41 -28.17 -34.89
CA LEU A 9 -41.91 -26.95 -34.26
C LEU A 9 -40.51 -26.65 -34.83
N ARG A 10 -40.38 -25.55 -35.56
CA ARG A 10 -39.09 -24.93 -35.85
C ARG A 10 -38.68 -24.10 -34.64
N ALA A 11 -37.59 -24.51 -33.99
CA ALA A 11 -36.89 -23.71 -33.00
C ALA A 11 -36.33 -22.46 -33.70
N LEU A 12 -36.78 -21.29 -33.25
CA LEU A 12 -36.21 -20.00 -33.60
C LEU A 12 -35.14 -19.70 -32.53
N SER A 13 -33.88 -20.03 -32.81
CA SER A 13 -32.76 -19.65 -31.96
C SER A 13 -32.56 -18.13 -32.10
N ALA A 14 -33.13 -17.38 -31.17
CA ALA A 14 -32.86 -15.95 -31.03
C ALA A 14 -31.52 -15.77 -30.31
N LEU A 15 -30.67 -14.96 -30.95
CA LEU A 15 -29.43 -14.35 -30.47
C LEU A 15 -29.30 -14.34 -28.93
N LEU A 16 -28.35 -15.11 -28.41
CA LEU A 16 -27.78 -14.89 -27.09
C LEU A 16 -26.98 -13.58 -27.21
N MET A 17 -27.54 -12.46 -26.76
CA MET A 17 -26.72 -11.29 -26.44
C MET A 17 -25.78 -11.75 -25.32
N LEU A 18 -24.51 -11.94 -25.66
CA LEU A 18 -23.44 -12.01 -24.69
C LEU A 18 -23.42 -10.63 -24.03
N SER A 19 -24.12 -10.48 -22.92
CA SER A 19 -23.89 -9.37 -22.01
C SER A 19 -22.48 -9.58 -21.49
N ILE A 20 -21.51 -8.86 -22.06
CA ILE A 20 -20.21 -8.67 -21.44
C ILE A 20 -20.54 -8.04 -20.08
N SER A 21 -20.41 -8.82 -19.02
CA SER A 21 -20.40 -8.33 -17.66
C SER A 21 -19.17 -7.43 -17.57
N VAL A 22 -19.38 -6.12 -17.68
CA VAL A 22 -18.39 -5.17 -17.17
C VAL A 22 -18.27 -5.55 -15.69
N ALA A 23 -17.09 -6.01 -15.26
CA ALA A 23 -16.84 -6.29 -13.85
C ALA A 23 -17.31 -5.07 -13.04
N ALA A 24 -18.02 -5.30 -11.93
CA ALA A 24 -18.50 -4.21 -11.11
C ALA A 24 -17.27 -3.43 -10.61
N VAL A 25 -17.12 -2.17 -11.00
CA VAL A 25 -16.00 -1.33 -10.55
C VAL A 25 -16.11 -1.17 -9.04
N ALA A 26 -15.03 -1.44 -8.31
CA ALA A 26 -14.95 -1.20 -6.87
C ALA A 26 -15.37 0.24 -6.56
N GLN A 27 -16.34 0.43 -5.64
CA GLN A 27 -16.83 1.79 -5.34
C GLN A 27 -15.89 2.55 -4.40
N VAL A 28 -15.03 1.83 -3.71
CA VAL A 28 -13.99 2.35 -2.82
C VAL A 28 -12.63 1.81 -3.27
N PRO A 29 -11.54 2.56 -3.06
CA PRO A 29 -10.20 2.08 -3.40
C PRO A 29 -9.80 0.90 -2.50
N ILE A 30 -8.79 0.13 -2.92
CA ILE A 30 -8.13 -0.85 -2.04
C ILE A 30 -7.58 -0.11 -0.83
N ASP A 31 -6.66 0.83 -1.10
CA ASP A 31 -5.99 1.61 -0.08
C ASP A 31 -6.75 2.94 0.19
N GLY A 32 -7.18 3.14 1.44
CA GLY A 32 -7.87 4.34 1.89
C GLY A 32 -6.92 5.50 2.19
N PHE A 33 -7.45 6.69 2.44
CA PHE A 33 -6.59 7.84 2.74
C PHE A 33 -5.84 7.67 4.07
N PHE A 34 -4.62 8.22 4.17
CA PHE A 34 -3.89 8.32 5.44
C PHE A 34 -4.14 9.70 6.09
N PRO A 35 -4.79 9.78 7.27
CA PRO A 35 -4.97 11.04 7.98
C PRO A 35 -3.68 11.42 8.71
N MET A 36 -2.91 12.34 8.13
CA MET A 36 -1.61 12.77 8.63
C MET A 36 -1.69 14.19 9.17
N VAL A 37 -0.98 14.43 10.26
CA VAL A 37 -0.92 15.73 10.96
C VAL A 37 0.52 16.17 11.14
N GLY A 38 0.74 17.48 11.22
CA GLY A 38 2.00 18.03 11.69
C GLY A 38 2.07 17.89 13.21
N LEU A 39 3.20 17.40 13.69
CA LEU A 39 3.53 17.10 15.08
C LEU A 39 4.57 18.10 15.58
N ALA A 40 4.43 18.55 16.82
CA ALA A 40 5.40 19.37 17.53
C ALA A 40 5.36 19.04 19.02
N LEU A 41 6.48 19.19 19.72
CA LEU A 41 6.58 18.94 21.15
C LEU A 41 7.01 20.20 21.91
N THR A 42 6.71 20.27 23.20
CA THR A 42 7.16 21.33 24.12
C THR A 42 7.60 20.74 25.45
N ASP A 43 8.40 21.47 26.21
CA ASP A 43 8.81 21.13 27.58
C ASP A 43 7.70 21.25 28.65
N GLU A 44 6.42 21.38 28.26
CA GLU A 44 5.31 21.58 29.18
C GLU A 44 4.79 20.28 29.82
N PHE A 45 4.93 20.17 31.13
CA PHE A 45 4.34 19.12 31.97
C PHE A 45 3.91 19.69 33.35
N ASP A 46 3.33 18.84 34.21
CA ASP A 46 2.85 19.22 35.54
C ASP A 46 3.59 18.47 36.65
N GLU A 47 4.36 19.20 37.46
CA GLU A 47 5.17 18.71 38.60
C GLU A 47 4.35 18.48 39.89
N ASP A 48 3.07 18.89 39.95
CA ASP A 48 2.25 18.91 41.18
C ASP A 48 1.40 17.63 41.37
N PHE A 49 2.01 16.45 41.29
CA PHE A 49 1.32 15.15 41.49
C PHE A 49 0.07 14.98 40.59
N ASN A 50 0.12 15.54 39.39
CA ASN A 50 -0.99 15.54 38.46
C ASN A 50 -0.65 14.67 37.27
N PHE A 51 -1.31 13.52 37.15
CA PHE A 51 -1.00 12.51 36.13
C PHE A 51 -2.00 12.49 34.96
N PHE A 52 -2.75 13.58 34.82
CA PHE A 52 -3.80 13.72 33.81
C PHE A 52 -3.32 14.67 32.71
N PRO A 53 -3.40 14.27 31.43
CA PRO A 53 -3.17 15.17 30.32
C PRO A 53 -4.33 16.13 30.07
N PHE A 54 -4.02 17.35 29.64
CA PHE A 54 -5.00 18.40 29.39
C PHE A 54 -5.05 18.81 27.93
N ALA A 55 -6.26 18.97 27.39
CA ALA A 55 -6.45 19.56 26.07
C ALA A 55 -6.05 21.05 26.11
N SER A 56 -5.21 21.47 25.17
CA SER A 56 -4.79 22.87 25.00
C SER A 56 -5.15 23.38 23.60
N SER A 57 -5.58 24.63 23.49
CA SER A 57 -5.90 25.24 22.19
C SER A 57 -4.69 25.89 21.49
N SER A 58 -3.51 25.85 22.10
CA SER A 58 -2.29 26.45 21.55
C SER A 58 -1.04 25.95 22.28
N PRO A 59 0.12 25.87 21.61
CA PRO A 59 1.40 25.62 22.25
C PRO A 59 1.68 26.52 23.45
N SER A 60 2.22 25.92 24.49
CA SER A 60 2.68 26.55 25.73
C SER A 60 4.00 25.87 26.15
N GLY A 61 4.77 26.48 27.04
CA GLY A 61 6.17 26.09 27.25
C GLY A 61 7.10 26.47 26.08
N THR A 62 8.31 25.91 26.10
CA THR A 62 9.33 26.01 25.05
C THR A 62 9.14 24.88 24.06
N MET A 63 9.06 25.20 22.77
CA MET A 63 9.05 24.19 21.70
C MET A 63 10.36 23.41 21.67
N LEU A 64 10.28 22.09 21.56
CA LEU A 64 11.43 21.20 21.50
C LEU A 64 12.03 21.14 20.09
N GLY A 65 13.31 20.83 20.03
CA GLY A 65 14.08 20.70 18.80
C GLY A 65 15.54 21.18 18.93
N PRO A 66 16.35 20.99 17.88
CA PRO A 66 17.79 21.10 17.97
C PRO A 66 18.22 22.56 18.17
N ASN A 67 19.11 22.76 19.14
CA ASN A 67 19.62 24.08 19.54
C ASN A 67 18.51 25.03 20.02
N GLY A 68 17.40 24.51 20.55
CA GLY A 68 16.27 25.30 21.05
C GLY A 68 15.40 25.92 19.94
N ASN A 69 15.53 25.44 18.69
CA ASN A 69 14.64 25.83 17.61
C ASN A 69 13.49 24.83 17.50
N PRO A 70 12.23 25.28 17.27
CA PRO A 70 11.11 24.37 17.09
C PRO A 70 11.36 23.39 15.94
N PHE A 71 11.27 22.09 16.23
CA PHE A 71 11.18 21.04 15.23
C PHE A 71 9.71 20.67 14.96
N TYR A 72 9.43 20.19 13.75
CA TYR A 72 8.12 19.69 13.37
C TYR A 72 8.31 18.44 12.54
N ASP A 73 7.46 17.45 12.82
CA ASP A 73 7.46 16.18 12.09
C ASP A 73 6.05 15.82 11.64
N LEU A 74 5.92 14.71 10.91
CA LEU A 74 4.66 14.13 10.50
C LEU A 74 4.25 13.02 11.46
N ALA A 75 2.95 12.91 11.73
CA ALA A 75 2.39 11.76 12.43
C ALA A 75 1.09 11.27 11.76
N LEU A 76 0.87 9.96 11.82
CA LEU A 76 -0.41 9.35 11.47
C LEU A 76 -1.39 9.56 12.63
N LEU A 77 -2.58 10.07 12.34
CA LEU A 77 -3.66 10.13 13.33
C LEU A 77 -4.37 8.77 13.35
N ASP A 78 -4.18 8.04 14.44
CA ASP A 78 -4.65 6.67 14.58
C ASP A 78 -5.56 6.52 15.79
N THR A 79 -6.86 6.39 15.54
CA THR A 79 -7.86 6.10 16.58
C THR A 79 -7.83 4.67 17.09
N GLY A 80 -7.14 3.76 16.39
CA GLY A 80 -6.89 2.39 16.79
C GLY A 80 -5.73 2.26 17.78
N ALA A 81 -4.76 3.17 17.75
CA ALA A 81 -3.62 3.18 18.67
C ALA A 81 -4.02 3.60 20.10
N GLY A 82 -3.67 2.77 21.09
CA GLY A 82 -4.00 3.01 22.50
C GLY A 82 -3.18 4.12 23.19
N PHE A 83 -2.08 4.53 22.58
CA PHE A 83 -1.16 5.58 23.04
C PHE A 83 -0.53 6.28 21.83
N SER A 84 0.05 7.45 22.05
CA SER A 84 0.85 8.15 21.03
C SER A 84 2.28 7.60 21.02
N VAL A 85 2.87 7.56 19.82
CA VAL A 85 4.13 6.88 19.52
C VAL A 85 5.05 7.82 18.77
N LEU A 86 6.32 7.83 19.15
CA LEU A 86 7.40 8.50 18.45
C LEU A 86 8.35 7.45 17.87
N THR A 87 8.85 7.71 16.66
CA THR A 87 9.99 6.98 16.12
C THR A 87 11.26 7.34 16.90
N SER A 88 12.26 6.47 16.88
CA SER A 88 13.59 6.77 17.43
C SER A 88 14.22 8.01 16.76
N GLN A 89 14.03 8.16 15.45
CA GLN A 89 14.51 9.34 14.71
C GLN A 89 13.82 10.62 15.20
N ALA A 90 12.50 10.60 15.40
CA ALA A 90 11.79 11.75 15.94
C ALA A 90 12.22 12.08 17.38
N TYR A 91 12.50 11.07 18.21
CA TYR A 91 13.04 11.28 19.55
C TYR A 91 14.34 12.08 19.53
N ASP A 92 15.27 11.71 18.64
CA ASP A 92 16.54 12.41 18.45
C ASP A 92 16.33 13.82 17.84
N ASP A 93 15.47 13.96 16.83
CA ASP A 93 15.23 15.23 16.14
C ASP A 93 14.47 16.25 17.00
N PHE A 94 13.61 15.79 17.90
CA PHE A 94 13.02 16.65 18.94
C PHE A 94 14.01 16.96 20.08
N ASN A 95 15.20 16.35 20.10
CA ASN A 95 16.21 16.50 21.14
C ASN A 95 15.64 16.13 22.53
N LEU A 96 14.91 15.01 22.61
CA LEU A 96 14.25 14.58 23.85
C LEU A 96 15.22 14.11 24.94
N ASP A 97 16.46 13.79 24.60
CA ASP A 97 17.56 13.46 25.53
C ASP A 97 18.29 14.70 26.09
N GLY A 98 17.91 15.90 25.63
CA GLY A 98 18.51 17.15 26.08
C GLY A 98 18.07 17.53 27.50
N PRO A 99 18.91 18.26 28.27
CA PRO A 99 18.50 18.75 29.59
C PRO A 99 17.53 19.93 29.46
N TYR A 100 16.40 19.86 30.15
CA TYR A 100 15.36 20.90 30.20
C TYR A 100 15.09 21.38 31.64
N PRO A 101 14.50 22.57 31.84
CA PRO A 101 14.06 23.00 33.16
C PRO A 101 13.03 22.01 33.73
N GLY A 102 13.29 21.46 34.90
CA GLY A 102 12.45 20.42 35.52
C GLY A 102 12.87 19.00 35.16
N GLU A 103 13.48 18.78 33.99
CA GLU A 103 13.81 17.45 33.43
C GLU A 103 15.29 17.39 33.05
N SER A 104 16.16 17.08 34.01
CA SER A 104 17.61 17.28 33.86
C SER A 104 18.32 16.24 32.97
N ASP A 105 17.72 15.07 32.81
CA ASP A 105 18.07 13.99 31.90
C ASP A 105 17.19 13.95 30.64
N GLY A 106 16.39 15.00 30.44
CA GLY A 106 15.44 15.10 29.34
C GLY A 106 14.18 14.29 29.60
N PHE A 107 13.46 13.93 28.55
CA PHE A 107 12.21 13.18 28.65
C PHE A 107 12.43 11.67 28.48
N PHE A 108 13.63 11.18 28.80
CA PHE A 108 14.00 9.78 28.65
C PHE A 108 13.50 8.95 29.83
N GLY A 109 12.41 8.21 29.63
CA GLY A 109 11.97 7.27 30.65
C GLY A 109 12.69 5.91 30.57
N THR A 110 12.90 5.33 31.74
CA THR A 110 13.59 4.06 31.97
C THR A 110 12.67 2.83 31.95
N GLU A 111 11.35 3.06 32.02
CA GLU A 111 10.35 2.01 31.95
C GLU A 111 10.06 1.61 30.50
N VAL A 112 9.62 0.36 30.32
CA VAL A 112 9.30 -0.21 29.00
C VAL A 112 7.89 -0.75 28.98
N VAL A 113 7.27 -0.70 27.81
CA VAL A 113 5.99 -1.34 27.54
C VAL A 113 6.08 -2.23 26.32
N THR A 114 5.52 -3.44 26.43
CA THR A 114 5.33 -4.33 25.29
C THR A 114 4.06 -3.92 24.56
N ILE A 115 4.23 -3.45 23.32
CA ILE A 115 3.14 -3.12 22.41
C ILE A 115 2.80 -4.34 21.55
N GLY A 116 1.51 -4.59 21.32
CA GLY A 116 1.02 -5.67 20.48
C GLY A 116 0.12 -5.13 19.38
N GLY A 117 0.05 -5.84 18.25
CA GLY A 117 -0.70 -5.42 17.08
C GLY A 117 -0.82 -6.55 16.05
N ALA A 118 -1.33 -6.22 14.86
CA ALA A 118 -1.66 -7.19 13.81
C ALA A 118 -0.47 -8.07 13.36
N THR A 119 0.77 -7.61 13.58
CA THR A 119 1.99 -8.28 13.10
C THR A 119 2.88 -8.84 14.21
N GLY A 120 2.50 -8.70 15.50
CA GLY A 120 3.27 -9.22 16.64
C GLY A 120 3.49 -8.21 17.76
N GLN A 121 4.52 -8.46 18.59
CA GLN A 121 4.86 -7.66 19.77
C GLN A 121 6.23 -6.98 19.64
N LEU A 122 6.38 -5.81 20.26
CA LEU A 122 7.60 -5.02 20.30
C LEU A 122 7.72 -4.33 21.66
N ASP A 123 8.93 -4.22 22.21
CA ASP A 123 9.17 -3.45 23.42
C ASP A 123 9.57 -2.01 23.05
N ALA A 124 8.97 -1.04 23.72
CA ALA A 124 9.21 0.39 23.51
C ALA A 124 9.46 1.09 24.84
N HIS A 125 10.28 2.14 24.81
CA HIS A 125 10.55 2.96 25.99
C HIS A 125 9.40 3.92 26.24
N ILE A 126 9.00 4.07 27.49
CA ILE A 126 8.00 5.06 27.90
C ILE A 126 8.74 6.37 28.15
N ASN A 127 8.30 7.47 27.54
CA ASN A 127 8.89 8.79 27.77
C ASN A 127 8.25 9.47 28.99
N ASP A 128 9.00 10.36 29.63
CA ASP A 128 8.46 11.27 30.66
C ASP A 128 7.45 12.24 30.04
N PRO A 129 6.53 12.82 30.84
CA PRO A 129 5.48 13.63 30.30
C PRO A 129 5.99 14.96 29.73
N PHE A 130 5.41 15.36 28.60
CA PHE A 130 5.69 16.62 27.92
C PHE A 130 4.42 17.15 27.24
N GLY A 131 4.54 18.25 26.49
CA GLY A 131 3.43 18.80 25.71
C GLY A 131 3.44 18.26 24.27
N LEU A 132 2.39 17.53 23.90
CA LEU A 132 2.18 17.01 22.54
C LEU A 132 1.25 17.94 21.76
N TYR A 133 1.73 18.53 20.68
CA TYR A 133 0.97 19.48 19.86
C TYR A 133 0.83 19.02 18.41
N VAL A 134 -0.38 19.09 17.87
CA VAL A 134 -0.68 18.61 16.52
C VAL A 134 -1.59 19.57 15.76
N GLY A 135 -1.45 19.60 14.44
CA GLY A 135 -2.32 20.40 13.58
C GLY A 135 -2.42 19.78 12.19
N GLY A 136 -3.57 19.96 11.53
CA GLY A 136 -3.71 19.51 10.15
C GLY A 136 -2.73 20.22 9.22
N LEU A 137 -2.26 19.52 8.19
CA LEU A 137 -1.20 20.01 7.30
C LEU A 137 -1.62 21.21 6.44
N GLN A 138 -2.89 21.60 6.42
CA GLN A 138 -3.33 22.90 5.89
C GLN A 138 -2.75 24.10 6.68
N GLY A 139 -2.29 23.88 7.91
CA GLY A 139 -1.63 24.87 8.78
C GLY A 139 -0.12 25.01 8.55
N ARG A 140 0.48 24.29 7.59
CA ARG A 140 1.91 24.37 7.29
C ARG A 140 2.31 25.73 6.72
N SER A 141 3.47 26.24 7.11
CA SER A 141 4.07 27.45 6.56
C SER A 141 5.13 27.15 5.49
N SER A 142 5.79 25.99 5.57
CA SER A 142 6.69 25.46 4.55
C SER A 142 6.77 23.94 4.59
N ALA A 143 7.08 23.35 3.44
CA ALA A 143 7.42 21.95 3.25
C ALA A 143 8.49 21.84 2.15
N GLY A 144 9.26 20.75 2.14
CA GLY A 144 10.41 20.56 1.27
C GLY A 144 11.39 19.62 1.96
N ALA A 145 12.59 20.08 2.28
CA ALA A 145 13.53 19.27 3.08
C ALA A 145 13.14 19.14 4.57
N SER A 146 12.24 20.00 5.06
CA SER A 146 11.73 19.96 6.43
C SER A 146 10.30 20.49 6.48
N LEU A 147 9.55 20.08 7.50
CA LEU A 147 8.21 20.61 7.77
C LEU A 147 8.30 21.85 8.67
N THR A 148 7.42 22.82 8.45
CA THR A 148 7.21 23.91 9.41
C THR A 148 5.73 24.21 9.53
N MET A 149 5.26 24.34 10.77
CA MET A 149 3.86 24.59 11.08
C MET A 149 3.63 26.00 11.62
N ASN A 150 2.47 26.57 11.33
CA ASN A 150 2.00 27.75 12.05
C ASN A 150 1.59 27.33 13.47
N HIS A 151 2.27 27.87 14.49
CA HIS A 151 1.97 27.61 15.90
C HIS A 151 0.50 27.83 16.27
N ALA A 152 -0.15 28.84 15.67
CA ALA A 152 -1.57 29.13 15.93
C ALA A 152 -2.54 28.09 15.36
N ALA A 153 -2.05 27.15 14.54
CA ALA A 153 -2.83 26.05 13.97
C ALA A 153 -2.69 24.73 14.77
N LEU A 154 -1.91 24.73 15.86
CA LEU A 154 -1.67 23.55 16.69
C LEU A 154 -2.64 23.49 17.86
N SER A 155 -3.18 22.30 18.12
CA SER A 155 -3.93 21.92 19.31
C SER A 155 -3.10 20.92 20.12
N GLY A 156 -3.18 20.97 21.44
CA GLY A 156 -2.27 20.25 22.33
C GLY A 156 -2.93 19.23 23.26
N GLN A 157 -2.14 18.28 23.71
CA GLN A 157 -2.38 17.49 24.91
C GLN A 157 -1.14 17.68 25.78
N THR A 158 -1.26 18.48 26.83
CA THR A 158 -0.15 18.80 27.75
C THR A 158 -0.07 17.75 28.84
N ASN A 159 1.10 17.63 29.48
CA ASN A 159 1.33 16.65 30.55
C ASN A 159 1.02 15.21 30.08
N THR A 160 1.57 14.83 28.92
CA THR A 160 1.33 13.54 28.28
C THR A 160 2.60 12.76 28.08
N SER A 161 2.54 11.48 28.41
CA SER A 161 3.62 10.52 28.22
C SER A 161 3.36 9.69 26.96
N THR A 162 4.37 9.61 26.10
CA THR A 162 4.34 8.84 24.85
C THR A 162 5.27 7.63 24.98
N ILE A 163 5.39 6.84 23.91
CA ILE A 163 6.43 5.82 23.81
C ILE A 163 7.38 6.14 22.64
N THR A 164 8.62 5.69 22.76
CA THR A 164 9.62 5.74 21.68
C THR A 164 9.89 4.33 21.17
N LEU A 165 9.69 4.15 19.86
CA LEU A 165 9.97 2.89 19.17
C LEU A 165 11.47 2.65 19.03
N PRO A 166 11.92 1.39 19.06
CA PRO A 166 13.29 1.06 18.72
C PRO A 166 13.57 1.28 17.21
N PRO A 167 14.83 1.49 16.79
CA PRO A 167 15.20 1.87 15.42
C PRO A 167 14.81 0.88 14.32
N GLU A 168 14.59 -0.39 14.66
CA GLU A 168 14.16 -1.43 13.73
C GLU A 168 12.65 -1.39 13.39
N SER A 169 11.88 -0.50 14.02
CA SER A 169 10.44 -0.40 13.74
C SER A 169 10.15 0.42 12.48
N ASP A 170 9.33 -0.15 11.59
CA ASP A 170 8.83 0.52 10.38
C ASP A 170 7.62 1.44 10.64
N LEU A 171 7.12 1.51 11.88
CA LEU A 171 5.97 2.34 12.20
C LEU A 171 6.33 3.84 12.14
N PRO A 172 5.45 4.70 11.58
CA PRO A 172 5.65 6.14 11.65
C PRO A 172 5.38 6.67 13.07
N ASN A 173 5.60 7.97 13.29
CA ASN A 173 5.02 8.62 14.47
C ASN A 173 3.50 8.48 14.43
N ILE A 174 2.89 8.23 15.58
CA ILE A 174 1.44 8.03 15.71
C ILE A 174 0.89 8.95 16.78
N VAL A 175 -0.20 9.64 16.46
CA VAL A 175 -1.03 10.37 17.42
C VAL A 175 -2.24 9.51 17.73
N GLY A 176 -2.24 8.92 18.92
CA GLY A 176 -3.19 7.87 19.29
C GLY A 176 -4.54 8.37 19.80
N LEU A 177 -5.37 7.40 20.21
CA LEU A 177 -6.67 7.61 20.80
C LEU A 177 -6.67 8.53 22.04
N PRO A 178 -5.65 8.54 22.94
CA PRO A 178 -5.64 9.47 24.06
C PRO A 178 -5.75 10.92 23.62
N PHE A 179 -4.99 11.33 22.59
CA PHE A 179 -5.12 12.66 22.01
C PHE A 179 -6.47 12.83 21.30
N ALA A 180 -6.81 11.90 20.40
CA ALA A 180 -8.03 12.02 19.58
C ALA A 180 -9.32 12.07 20.42
N SER A 181 -9.35 11.41 21.58
CA SER A 181 -10.49 11.41 22.51
C SER A 181 -10.81 12.80 23.11
N GLN A 182 -9.82 13.70 23.12
CA GLN A 182 -9.91 15.03 23.69
C GLN A 182 -10.44 16.09 22.71
N TYR A 183 -10.67 15.73 21.45
CA TYR A 183 -11.15 16.63 20.40
C TYR A 183 -12.31 16.02 19.62
N ALA A 184 -13.11 16.87 18.98
CA ALA A 184 -13.89 16.44 17.84
C ALA A 184 -13.01 16.58 16.59
N THR A 185 -12.61 15.46 16.00
CA THR A 185 -11.69 15.44 14.87
C THR A 185 -12.47 15.51 13.56
N ARG A 186 -12.27 16.57 12.79
CA ARG A 186 -12.89 16.76 11.48
C ARG A 186 -11.87 16.50 10.38
N ILE A 187 -12.06 15.42 9.63
CA ILE A 187 -11.24 15.04 8.47
C ILE A 187 -12.00 15.42 7.19
N ARG A 188 -11.33 16.19 6.33
CA ARG A 188 -11.94 16.83 5.18
C ARG A 188 -11.31 16.38 3.86
N ASN A 189 -11.90 15.35 3.28
CA ASN A 189 -11.57 14.90 1.94
C ASN A 189 -11.97 15.91 0.83
N ASP A 190 -12.77 16.93 1.15
CA ASP A 190 -13.06 18.06 0.24
C ASP A 190 -11.92 19.07 0.12
N ALA A 191 -10.89 18.95 0.94
CA ALA A 191 -9.73 19.82 0.98
C ALA A 191 -8.44 18.98 1.09
N PRO A 192 -8.11 18.19 0.04
CA PRO A 192 -6.91 17.37 0.02
C PRO A 192 -5.64 18.23 0.10
N GLN A 193 -4.68 17.76 0.89
CA GLN A 193 -3.32 18.29 1.00
C GLN A 193 -2.39 17.35 0.25
N VAL A 194 -1.78 17.84 -0.84
CA VAL A 194 -0.78 17.12 -1.62
C VAL A 194 0.44 18.01 -1.79
N PHE A 195 1.60 17.56 -1.31
CA PHE A 195 2.87 18.30 -1.37
C PHE A 195 4.06 17.36 -1.16
N GLU A 196 5.28 17.83 -1.45
CA GLU A 196 6.52 17.08 -1.23
C GLU A 196 7.12 17.40 0.15
N LEU A 197 7.59 16.36 0.85
CA LEU A 197 8.37 16.44 2.08
C LEU A 197 9.46 15.36 2.02
N GLU A 198 10.73 15.76 2.15
CA GLU A 198 11.90 14.87 2.11
C GLU A 198 11.99 14.02 0.82
N GLY A 199 11.54 14.59 -0.30
CA GLY A 199 11.47 13.89 -1.59
C GLY A 199 10.33 12.87 -1.70
N LYS A 200 9.46 12.81 -0.68
CA LYS A 200 8.26 11.98 -0.66
C LYS A 200 6.99 12.81 -0.80
N THR A 201 6.07 12.34 -1.63
CA THR A 201 4.73 12.93 -1.72
C THR A 201 3.92 12.62 -0.47
N ILE A 202 3.45 13.67 0.20
CA ILE A 202 2.44 13.59 1.26
C ILE A 202 1.05 13.75 0.63
N ARG A 203 0.15 12.82 0.95
CA ARG A 203 -1.26 12.82 0.55
C ARG A 203 -2.14 12.62 1.76
N THR A 204 -2.87 13.67 2.13
CA THR A 204 -3.75 13.59 3.29
C THR A 204 -4.92 14.56 3.19
N PRO A 205 -6.11 14.24 3.72
CA PRO A 205 -7.14 15.26 3.89
C PRO A 205 -6.69 16.37 4.84
N SER A 206 -7.26 17.57 4.72
CA SER A 206 -7.11 18.57 5.80
C SER A 206 -7.83 18.09 7.07
N ILE A 207 -7.25 18.39 8.24
CA ILE A 207 -7.74 17.90 9.53
C ILE A 207 -7.89 19.07 10.50
N ASP A 208 -9.09 19.27 11.05
CA ASP A 208 -9.36 20.27 12.08
C ASP A 208 -9.62 19.56 13.43
N PHE A 209 -8.97 20.03 14.49
CA PHE A 209 -9.27 19.60 15.86
C PHE A 209 -10.21 20.63 16.51
N LEU A 210 -11.47 20.24 16.69
CA LEU A 210 -12.53 21.10 17.21
C LEU A 210 -12.78 20.80 18.70
N PRO A 211 -13.38 21.74 19.45
CA PRO A 211 -13.87 21.44 20.79
C PRO A 211 -14.79 20.22 20.78
N ARG A 212 -14.63 19.33 21.77
CA ARG A 212 -15.52 18.17 21.95
C ARG A 212 -16.99 18.58 21.99
N GLY A 213 -17.88 17.77 21.42
CA GLY A 213 -19.30 18.09 21.34
C GLY A 213 -19.67 19.12 20.26
N SER A 214 -18.73 19.46 19.36
CA SER A 214 -19.01 20.30 18.18
C SER A 214 -20.00 19.65 17.20
N GLY A 215 -20.31 18.35 17.36
CA GLY A 215 -21.23 17.62 16.51
C GLY A 215 -20.71 17.48 15.08
N GLY A 216 -21.62 17.22 14.13
CA GLY A 216 -21.24 16.90 12.76
C GLY A 216 -20.74 18.05 11.89
N ASN A 217 -20.64 19.27 12.43
CA ASN A 217 -20.12 20.44 11.70
C ASN A 217 -20.76 20.63 10.30
N GLY A 218 -22.10 20.52 10.23
CA GLY A 218 -22.87 20.58 8.98
C GLY A 218 -23.21 19.23 8.36
N ILE A 219 -22.57 18.14 8.78
CA ILE A 219 -22.91 16.76 8.40
C ILE A 219 -24.01 16.25 9.33
N THR A 220 -25.12 15.78 8.76
CA THR A 220 -26.30 15.32 9.52
C THR A 220 -26.36 13.81 9.69
N ARG A 221 -25.80 13.05 8.74
CA ARG A 221 -25.73 11.59 8.82
C ARG A 221 -24.73 11.19 9.89
N LYS A 222 -25.16 10.32 10.81
CA LYS A 222 -24.39 9.95 12.00
C LYS A 222 -24.44 8.45 12.24
N ALA A 223 -23.30 7.79 12.12
CA ALA A 223 -23.10 6.43 12.61
C ALA A 223 -22.86 6.49 14.13
N PRO A 224 -23.63 5.76 14.96
CA PRO A 224 -23.35 5.67 16.39
C PRO A 224 -21.96 5.08 16.64
N LEU A 225 -21.17 5.77 17.46
CA LEU A 225 -19.86 5.32 17.91
C LEU A 225 -20.03 4.64 19.26
N LEU A 226 -19.55 3.41 19.37
CA LEU A 226 -19.55 2.62 20.59
C LEU A 226 -18.16 2.69 21.23
N LEU A 227 -18.14 2.66 22.56
CA LEU A 227 -16.90 2.60 23.32
C LEU A 227 -16.87 1.29 24.09
N ASN A 228 -15.82 0.49 23.94
CA ASN A 228 -15.71 -0.78 24.65
C ASN A 228 -14.35 -0.93 25.34
N PRO A 229 -14.30 -1.14 26.67
CA PRO A 229 -15.44 -1.13 27.60
C PRO A 229 -16.01 0.28 27.82
N GLY A 230 -17.32 0.35 28.14
CA GLY A 230 -17.97 1.58 28.60
C GLY A 230 -19.15 2.05 27.75
N ALA A 231 -19.64 3.25 28.03
CA ALA A 231 -20.69 3.91 27.24
C ALA A 231 -20.31 5.34 26.80
N ALA A 232 -19.20 5.85 27.34
CA ALA A 232 -18.58 7.13 27.04
C ALA A 232 -17.17 7.14 27.65
N PHE A 233 -16.30 8.02 27.17
CA PHE A 233 -15.04 8.34 27.86
C PHE A 233 -15.36 9.09 29.16
N ALA A 234 -15.63 8.32 30.22
CA ALA A 234 -16.04 8.85 31.52
C ALA A 234 -14.88 9.43 32.33
N GLN A 235 -13.65 9.01 32.01
CA GLN A 235 -12.41 9.52 32.60
C GLN A 235 -11.57 10.19 31.50
N PRO A 236 -10.85 11.28 31.83
CA PRO A 236 -9.83 11.81 30.94
C PRO A 236 -8.71 10.76 30.72
N PRO A 237 -7.87 10.94 29.68
CA PRO A 237 -6.60 10.24 29.59
C PRO A 237 -5.79 10.35 30.89
N THR A 238 -4.88 9.41 31.12
CA THR A 238 -3.96 9.40 32.27
C THR A 238 -2.72 8.60 31.92
N TYR A 239 -1.55 9.02 32.42
CA TYR A 239 -0.40 8.13 32.57
C TYR A 239 -0.34 7.61 34.02
N LEU A 240 0.39 6.53 34.27
CA LEU A 240 0.58 6.02 35.63
C LEU A 240 2.02 6.26 36.09
N PRO A 241 2.22 6.97 37.21
CA PRO A 241 3.56 7.18 37.73
C PRO A 241 4.21 5.87 38.20
N ASN A 242 5.52 5.89 38.42
CA ASN A 242 6.24 4.72 38.90
C ASN A 242 5.96 4.42 40.36
N ILE A 243 4.92 3.65 40.67
CA ILE A 243 4.60 3.35 42.09
C ILE A 243 5.63 2.44 42.78
N GLN A 244 6.48 1.74 42.01
CA GLN A 244 7.47 0.81 42.56
C GLN A 244 8.79 1.51 42.91
N ASN A 245 9.19 2.48 42.09
CA ASN A 245 10.34 3.33 42.28
C ASN A 245 9.93 4.81 42.29
N PHE A 246 8.93 5.13 43.12
CA PHE A 246 8.31 6.45 43.14
C PHE A 246 9.26 7.50 43.72
N ASP A 247 9.66 8.47 42.92
CA ASP A 247 10.33 9.68 43.40
C ASP A 247 9.27 10.67 43.91
N ILE A 248 9.46 11.18 45.12
CA ILE A 248 8.54 12.17 45.68
C ILE A 248 8.88 13.59 45.23
N ASP A 249 10.14 13.82 44.86
CA ASP A 249 10.61 15.12 44.41
C ASP A 249 10.27 15.31 42.92
N ASN A 250 10.26 14.23 42.12
CA ASN A 250 9.90 14.19 40.69
C ASN A 250 8.86 13.07 40.41
N PRO A 251 7.61 13.19 40.89
CA PRO A 251 6.61 12.11 40.81
C PRO A 251 6.12 11.74 39.40
N GLU A 252 6.33 12.63 38.44
CA GLU A 252 6.00 12.49 37.02
C GLU A 252 6.97 11.60 36.23
N GLU A 253 8.21 11.51 36.71
CA GLU A 253 9.28 10.78 36.03
C GLU A 253 9.02 9.27 35.95
N ASN A 254 9.57 8.69 34.88
CA ASN A 254 9.64 7.27 34.61
C ASN A 254 8.29 6.54 34.73
N PRO A 255 7.21 7.03 34.08
CA PRO A 255 5.89 6.45 34.27
C PRO A 255 5.85 4.99 33.83
N THR A 256 5.16 4.15 34.61
CA THR A 256 5.07 2.70 34.35
C THR A 256 4.06 2.35 33.26
N ILE A 257 3.14 3.28 32.96
CA ILE A 257 2.22 3.18 31.83
C ILE A 257 2.21 4.56 31.14
N PRO A 258 2.39 4.62 29.81
CA PRO A 258 2.28 5.87 29.07
C PRO A 258 0.88 6.45 29.20
N THR A 259 0.65 7.62 28.60
CA THR A 259 -0.70 8.16 28.54
C THR A 259 -1.62 7.22 27.76
N ILE A 260 -2.65 6.73 28.46
CA ILE A 260 -3.68 5.86 27.93
C ILE A 260 -5.06 6.45 28.18
N ILE A 261 -6.05 5.91 27.46
CA ILE A 261 -7.45 6.09 27.79
C ILE A 261 -8.15 4.73 27.78
N GLN A 262 -9.09 4.53 28.71
CA GLN A 262 -9.85 3.28 28.75
C GLN A 262 -10.85 3.23 27.60
N GLY A 263 -10.81 2.12 26.86
CA GLY A 263 -11.75 1.79 25.82
C GLY A 263 -11.22 2.04 24.41
N ALA A 264 -11.91 1.44 23.47
CA ALA A 264 -11.60 1.48 22.05
C ALA A 264 -12.87 1.89 21.26
N LEU A 265 -12.70 2.46 20.08
CA LEU A 265 -13.81 2.94 19.25
C LEU A 265 -14.34 1.82 18.35
N PHE A 266 -15.66 1.63 18.34
CA PHE A 266 -16.33 0.64 17.49
C PHE A 266 -17.51 1.24 16.73
N MET A 267 -17.79 0.70 15.55
CA MET A 267 -19.00 0.99 14.79
C MET A 267 -19.68 -0.31 14.36
N ASN A 268 -21.01 -0.26 14.27
CA ASN A 268 -21.73 -1.38 13.70
C ASN A 268 -21.54 -1.40 12.18
N ALA A 269 -21.30 -2.59 11.64
CA ALA A 269 -21.33 -2.84 10.20
C ALA A 269 -21.92 -4.21 9.88
N SER A 270 -22.44 -4.35 8.67
CA SER A 270 -22.92 -5.59 8.08
C SER A 270 -22.34 -5.75 6.69
N ALA A 271 -22.13 -6.99 6.26
CA ALA A 271 -21.61 -7.32 4.95
C ALA A 271 -22.46 -8.40 4.28
N THR A 272 -22.50 -8.40 2.95
CA THR A 272 -23.09 -9.50 2.18
C THR A 272 -22.18 -9.84 1.02
N ASN A 273 -22.09 -11.13 0.70
CA ASN A 273 -21.29 -11.64 -0.40
C ASN A 273 -21.93 -12.92 -0.95
N ALA A 274 -22.17 -13.00 -2.26
CA ALA A 274 -22.72 -14.17 -2.95
C ALA A 274 -24.00 -14.77 -2.31
N GLY A 275 -24.81 -13.94 -1.65
CA GLY A 275 -26.03 -14.34 -0.93
C GLY A 275 -25.82 -14.75 0.54
N SER A 276 -24.57 -14.88 0.99
CA SER A 276 -24.21 -14.95 2.41
C SER A 276 -24.25 -13.56 3.05
N SER A 277 -24.48 -13.51 4.36
CA SER A 277 -24.58 -12.25 5.10
C SER A 277 -23.95 -12.35 6.48
N LEU A 278 -23.11 -11.37 6.76
CA LEU A 278 -22.74 -10.99 8.11
C LEU A 278 -23.81 -10.00 8.61
N GLY A 279 -24.49 -10.36 9.70
CA GLY A 279 -25.40 -9.42 10.40
C GLY A 279 -24.65 -8.20 10.96
N ASN A 280 -25.34 -7.33 11.69
CA ASN A 280 -24.65 -6.22 12.35
C ASN A 280 -23.65 -6.75 13.40
N LYS A 281 -22.37 -6.41 13.20
CA LYS A 281 -21.25 -6.72 14.09
C LYS A 281 -20.54 -5.44 14.51
N GLU A 282 -19.91 -5.46 15.67
CA GLU A 282 -19.13 -4.35 16.21
C GLU A 282 -17.71 -4.42 15.63
N PHE A 283 -17.48 -3.69 14.54
CA PHE A 283 -16.16 -3.55 13.94
C PHE A 283 -15.37 -2.46 14.66
N PHE A 284 -14.07 -2.68 14.84
CA PHE A 284 -13.16 -1.69 15.37
C PHE A 284 -13.07 -0.52 14.39
N PHE A 285 -13.12 0.72 14.88
CA PHE A 285 -13.01 1.91 14.05
C PHE A 285 -11.60 2.48 14.15
N ASP A 286 -10.87 2.34 13.05
CA ASP A 286 -9.45 2.60 13.01
C ASP A 286 -9.13 3.53 11.84
N THR A 287 -8.53 4.68 12.16
CA THR A 287 -8.12 5.67 11.17
C THR A 287 -6.67 5.49 10.73
N GLY A 288 -5.88 4.68 11.44
CA GLY A 288 -4.57 4.21 11.02
C GLY A 288 -4.65 3.06 10.01
N ALA A 289 -5.71 2.24 10.06
CA ALA A 289 -5.98 1.22 9.05
C ALA A 289 -6.49 1.83 7.74
N SER A 290 -5.71 1.72 6.67
CA SER A 290 -6.13 2.21 5.36
C SER A 290 -7.13 1.27 4.66
N VAL A 291 -7.06 -0.03 4.93
CA VAL A 291 -7.95 -1.05 4.36
C VAL A 291 -8.83 -1.65 5.46
N THR A 292 -10.10 -1.86 5.15
CA THR A 292 -11.03 -2.62 6.01
C THR A 292 -10.57 -4.06 6.16
N VAL A 293 -10.62 -4.57 7.39
CA VAL A 293 -10.24 -5.95 7.74
C VAL A 293 -11.47 -6.73 8.20
N VAL A 294 -11.55 -8.00 7.82
CA VAL A 294 -12.52 -8.97 8.32
C VAL A 294 -11.75 -10.12 8.96
N SER A 295 -12.19 -10.60 10.13
CA SER A 295 -11.57 -11.79 10.73
C SER A 295 -11.75 -13.03 9.86
N GLU A 296 -10.87 -14.02 9.99
CA GLU A 296 -10.92 -15.24 9.17
C GLU A 296 -12.26 -15.97 9.31
N PHE A 297 -12.79 -16.03 10.54
CA PHE A 297 -14.09 -16.64 10.78
C PHE A 297 -15.23 -15.89 10.09
N ASN A 298 -15.22 -14.55 10.11
CA ASN A 298 -16.26 -13.76 9.43
C ASN A 298 -16.11 -13.81 7.90
N ALA A 299 -14.88 -13.91 7.40
CA ALA A 299 -14.61 -14.14 5.97
C ALA A 299 -15.20 -15.49 5.52
N LEU A 300 -15.02 -16.55 6.31
CA LEU A 300 -15.64 -17.85 6.05
C LEU A 300 -17.16 -17.78 6.03
N LEU A 301 -17.78 -17.02 6.94
CA LEU A 301 -19.23 -16.81 6.93
C LEU A 301 -19.72 -16.02 5.70
N LEU A 302 -18.87 -15.18 5.12
CA LEU A 302 -19.11 -14.48 3.86
C LEU A 302 -18.79 -15.33 2.62
N GLY A 303 -18.25 -16.54 2.82
CA GLY A 303 -17.96 -17.49 1.74
C GLY A 303 -16.55 -17.41 1.18
N PHE A 304 -15.60 -16.78 1.90
CA PHE A 304 -14.18 -16.79 1.57
C PHE A 304 -13.43 -17.74 2.50
N ASP A 305 -12.74 -18.73 1.94
CA ASP A 305 -11.86 -19.63 2.68
C ASP A 305 -10.41 -19.33 2.31
N VAL A 306 -9.72 -18.58 3.15
CA VAL A 306 -8.32 -18.16 2.92
C VAL A 306 -7.34 -19.33 2.82
N THR A 307 -7.74 -20.55 3.17
CA THR A 307 -6.90 -21.74 3.05
C THR A 307 -7.03 -22.44 1.70
N THR A 308 -8.14 -22.24 0.99
CA THR A 308 -8.42 -22.90 -0.30
C THR A 308 -8.60 -21.94 -1.46
N ASP A 309 -9.02 -20.72 -1.19
CA ASP A 309 -9.29 -19.70 -2.19
C ASP A 309 -8.01 -18.90 -2.45
N SER A 310 -7.77 -18.57 -3.72
CA SER A 310 -6.71 -17.61 -4.06
C SER A 310 -7.19 -16.20 -3.75
N PRO A 311 -6.35 -15.35 -3.12
CA PRO A 311 -6.72 -13.96 -2.88
C PRO A 311 -6.90 -13.21 -4.19
N GLU A 312 -7.81 -12.24 -4.19
CA GLU A 312 -8.07 -11.38 -5.36
C GLU A 312 -7.09 -10.20 -5.45
N PHE A 313 -6.38 -9.90 -4.36
CA PHE A 313 -5.26 -8.97 -4.27
C PHE A 313 -4.51 -9.24 -2.95
N THR A 314 -3.28 -8.77 -2.80
CA THR A 314 -2.62 -8.74 -1.49
C THR A 314 -2.23 -7.32 -1.08
N VAL A 315 -2.04 -7.11 0.21
CA VAL A 315 -1.49 -5.87 0.77
C VAL A 315 -0.52 -6.22 1.88
N SER A 316 0.63 -5.57 1.91
CA SER A 316 1.53 -5.66 3.06
C SER A 316 1.08 -4.73 4.18
N ILE A 317 0.93 -5.25 5.39
CA ILE A 317 0.52 -4.48 6.58
C ILE A 317 1.76 -4.20 7.44
N VAL A 318 1.95 -2.94 7.82
CA VAL A 318 2.94 -2.55 8.83
C VAL A 318 2.24 -2.48 10.18
N GLY A 319 2.78 -3.16 11.18
CA GLY A 319 2.27 -3.15 12.55
C GLY A 319 3.40 -3.19 13.57
N SER A 320 3.06 -3.29 14.85
CA SER A 320 4.04 -3.29 15.95
C SER A 320 5.05 -4.43 15.88
N GLY A 321 4.69 -5.60 15.35
CA GLY A 321 5.62 -6.72 15.19
C GLY A 321 6.41 -6.71 13.86
N GLY A 322 6.44 -5.58 13.15
CA GLY A 322 7.06 -5.44 11.84
C GLY A 322 6.05 -5.53 10.69
N THR A 323 6.54 -5.80 9.49
CA THR A 323 5.73 -5.90 8.28
C THR A 323 5.25 -7.34 8.07
N LEU A 324 3.93 -7.54 7.98
CA LEU A 324 3.32 -8.77 7.48
C LEU A 324 3.04 -8.59 5.98
N GLN A 325 3.82 -9.28 5.16
CA GLN A 325 3.68 -9.24 3.71
C GLN A 325 2.54 -10.16 3.24
N ASP A 326 2.02 -9.88 2.05
CA ASP A 326 1.04 -10.71 1.32
C ASP A 326 -0.24 -11.07 2.09
N VAL A 327 -0.80 -10.12 2.86
CA VAL A 327 -2.07 -10.36 3.55
C VAL A 327 -3.19 -10.53 2.51
N PRO A 328 -3.97 -11.63 2.57
CA PRO A 328 -4.94 -11.96 1.54
C PRO A 328 -6.12 -11.00 1.53
N GLY A 329 -6.44 -10.47 0.34
CA GLY A 329 -7.54 -9.55 0.10
C GLY A 329 -8.62 -10.12 -0.81
N PHE A 330 -9.87 -9.76 -0.53
CA PHE A 330 -11.07 -10.17 -1.28
C PHE A 330 -12.05 -9.01 -1.48
N PHE A 331 -12.93 -9.13 -2.47
CA PHE A 331 -14.00 -8.19 -2.73
C PHE A 331 -15.32 -8.69 -2.16
N VAL A 332 -15.82 -7.98 -1.14
CA VAL A 332 -17.15 -8.20 -0.60
C VAL A 332 -18.18 -7.46 -1.47
N ASP A 333 -19.21 -8.15 -1.95
CA ASP A 333 -20.26 -7.55 -2.81
C ASP A 333 -20.84 -6.26 -2.23
N GLN A 334 -21.12 -6.23 -0.92
CA GLN A 334 -21.67 -5.06 -0.26
C GLN A 334 -21.26 -4.98 1.21
N PHE A 335 -20.87 -3.78 1.64
CA PHE A 335 -20.59 -3.43 3.03
C PHE A 335 -21.44 -2.24 3.44
N THR A 336 -22.07 -2.31 4.62
CA THR A 336 -23.00 -1.28 5.11
C THR A 336 -22.67 -0.87 6.53
N ILE A 337 -22.54 0.45 6.74
CA ILE A 337 -22.45 1.10 8.06
C ILE A 337 -23.82 1.72 8.37
N PRO A 338 -24.60 1.18 9.34
CA PRO A 338 -25.87 1.76 9.74
C PRO A 338 -25.68 3.15 10.36
N ALA A 339 -26.45 4.12 9.88
CA ALA A 339 -26.37 5.49 10.37
C ALA A 339 -27.76 6.15 10.46
N LEU A 340 -27.93 7.01 11.46
CA LEU A 340 -29.04 7.95 11.52
C LEU A 340 -28.92 8.91 10.33
N GLY A 341 -30.03 9.20 9.66
CA GLY A 341 -30.01 9.97 8.41
C GLY A 341 -29.70 9.15 7.15
N GLY A 342 -29.59 7.82 7.27
CA GLY A 342 -29.45 6.88 6.16
C GLY A 342 -28.08 6.19 6.17
N SER A 343 -28.08 4.86 6.01
CA SER A 343 -26.86 4.03 6.02
C SER A 343 -25.88 4.41 4.92
N ILE A 344 -24.60 4.14 5.18
CA ILE A 344 -23.54 4.20 4.17
C ILE A 344 -23.39 2.79 3.62
N THR A 345 -23.68 2.61 2.34
CA THR A 345 -23.55 1.32 1.65
C THR A 345 -22.57 1.47 0.50
N ALA A 346 -21.53 0.64 0.50
CA ALA A 346 -20.55 0.54 -0.58
C ALA A 346 -20.66 -0.85 -1.21
N ASN A 347 -20.43 -0.94 -2.52
CA ASN A 347 -20.47 -2.20 -3.26
C ASN A 347 -19.09 -2.52 -3.83
N ASN A 348 -18.80 -3.82 -4.00
CA ASN A 348 -17.52 -4.35 -4.44
C ASN A 348 -16.37 -3.75 -3.62
N VAL A 349 -16.39 -4.06 -2.32
CA VAL A 349 -15.52 -3.47 -1.30
C VAL A 349 -14.31 -4.38 -1.10
N PRO A 350 -13.08 -3.89 -1.33
CA PRO A 350 -11.87 -4.60 -0.96
C PRO A 350 -11.75 -4.66 0.57
N VAL A 351 -11.55 -5.88 1.07
CA VAL A 351 -11.26 -6.17 2.48
C VAL A 351 -10.04 -7.08 2.57
N LEU A 352 -9.25 -6.92 3.61
CA LEU A 352 -8.23 -7.89 4.00
C LEU A 352 -8.83 -8.90 4.96
N VAL A 353 -8.33 -10.13 4.90
CA VAL A 353 -8.72 -11.18 5.83
C VAL A 353 -7.56 -11.47 6.77
N LEU A 354 -7.73 -11.10 8.04
CA LEU A 354 -6.71 -11.24 9.08
C LEU A 354 -7.36 -11.28 10.46
N ASP A 355 -6.93 -12.23 11.29
CA ASP A 355 -7.28 -12.24 12.70
C ASP A 355 -6.42 -11.22 13.47
N VAL A 356 -7.07 -10.15 13.94
CA VAL A 356 -6.44 -9.10 14.74
C VAL A 356 -6.87 -9.24 16.20
N THR A 357 -5.90 -9.30 17.11
CA THR A 357 -6.15 -9.34 18.55
C THR A 357 -6.94 -8.12 19.02
N ASN A 358 -7.95 -8.32 19.86
CA ASN A 358 -8.73 -7.24 20.44
C ASN A 358 -7.93 -6.55 21.55
N PRO A 359 -7.57 -5.26 21.40
CA PRO A 359 -6.78 -4.55 22.41
C PRO A 359 -7.54 -4.34 23.73
N ALA A 360 -8.88 -4.36 23.71
CA ALA A 360 -9.71 -4.28 24.91
C ALA A 360 -9.91 -5.64 25.60
N ASP A 361 -9.62 -6.74 24.90
CA ASP A 361 -9.73 -8.12 25.41
C ASP A 361 -8.68 -9.03 24.71
N PRO A 362 -7.41 -8.98 25.12
CA PRO A 362 -6.27 -9.56 24.39
C PRO A 362 -6.32 -11.08 24.18
N GLY A 363 -7.29 -11.78 24.77
CA GLY A 363 -7.54 -13.21 24.53
C GLY A 363 -8.47 -13.50 23.35
N ASN A 364 -9.06 -12.49 22.72
CA ASN A 364 -10.06 -12.61 21.67
C ASN A 364 -9.67 -11.83 20.40
N VAL A 365 -10.26 -12.22 19.28
CA VAL A 365 -10.09 -11.57 17.96
C VAL A 365 -11.24 -10.58 17.75
N VAL A 366 -10.97 -9.41 17.16
CA VAL A 366 -12.03 -8.46 16.78
C VAL A 366 -12.87 -9.02 15.63
N GLU A 367 -14.14 -8.61 15.54
CA GLU A 367 -14.99 -9.01 14.41
C GLU A 367 -14.43 -8.54 13.04
N GLY A 368 -13.71 -7.42 13.06
CA GLY A 368 -13.00 -6.81 11.95
C GLY A 368 -12.68 -5.34 12.25
N ILE A 369 -12.09 -4.65 11.29
CA ILE A 369 -11.68 -3.25 11.36
C ILE A 369 -12.32 -2.48 10.20
N ILE A 370 -12.99 -1.36 10.48
CA ILE A 370 -13.39 -0.39 9.46
C ILE A 370 -12.23 0.57 9.25
N GLY A 371 -11.55 0.42 8.11
CA GLY A 371 -10.47 1.29 7.69
C GLY A 371 -10.97 2.50 6.90
N THR A 372 -10.03 3.37 6.53
CA THR A 372 -10.35 4.62 5.82
C THR A 372 -10.81 4.41 4.38
N ASN A 373 -10.58 3.24 3.76
CA ASN A 373 -11.05 2.94 2.40
C ASN A 373 -12.57 3.04 2.27
N LEU A 374 -13.34 2.52 3.24
CA LEU A 374 -14.80 2.62 3.27
C LEU A 374 -15.33 4.06 3.40
N LEU A 375 -14.47 4.97 3.86
CA LEU A 375 -14.78 6.39 4.08
C LEU A 375 -14.11 7.29 3.01
N ALA A 376 -13.43 6.70 2.03
CA ALA A 376 -12.70 7.43 1.01
C ALA A 376 -13.61 8.39 0.23
N GLY A 377 -13.13 9.63 0.06
CA GLY A 377 -13.86 10.67 -0.66
C GLY A 377 -15.09 11.18 0.08
N ARG A 378 -15.18 11.04 1.41
CA ARG A 378 -16.22 11.63 2.27
C ARG A 378 -15.58 12.43 3.40
N ASN A 379 -16.14 13.58 3.75
CA ASN A 379 -15.76 14.25 4.98
C ASN A 379 -16.30 13.47 6.17
N ILE A 380 -15.51 13.39 7.24
CA ILE A 380 -15.92 12.76 8.50
C ILE A 380 -15.67 13.67 9.69
N VAL A 381 -16.54 13.60 10.69
CA VAL A 381 -16.29 14.18 12.02
C VAL A 381 -16.43 13.09 13.05
N ILE A 382 -15.35 12.79 13.76
CA ILE A 382 -15.31 11.85 14.88
C ILE A 382 -15.55 12.68 16.14
N ASP A 383 -16.72 12.55 16.75
CA ASP A 383 -17.03 13.24 18.01
C ASP A 383 -17.15 12.20 19.15
N PRO A 384 -16.08 12.00 19.93
CA PRO A 384 -16.03 11.00 20.98
C PRO A 384 -16.84 11.39 22.23
N ASN A 385 -17.35 12.64 22.32
CA ASN A 385 -18.03 13.12 23.51
C ASN A 385 -19.38 13.80 23.26
N PRO A 386 -20.46 13.04 23.36
CA PRO A 386 -21.80 13.57 23.25
C PRO A 386 -22.34 14.17 24.55
N SER A 387 -22.20 15.49 24.71
CA SER A 387 -22.81 16.25 25.80
C SER A 387 -22.50 15.72 27.21
N ALA A 388 -21.62 16.42 27.93
CA ALA A 388 -21.51 16.31 29.37
C ALA A 388 -22.83 16.79 30.05
N GLY A 389 -23.88 15.96 30.02
CA GLY A 389 -25.10 16.09 30.82
C GLY A 389 -26.18 17.08 30.36
N ALA A 390 -26.10 17.69 29.17
CA ALA A 390 -26.98 18.80 28.77
C ALA A 390 -27.93 18.52 27.58
N GLY A 391 -28.27 17.26 27.28
CA GLY A 391 -29.30 16.92 26.28
C GLY A 391 -28.87 16.96 24.81
N GLY A 392 -27.58 16.75 24.52
CA GLY A 392 -27.05 16.67 23.15
C GLY A 392 -27.10 15.26 22.52
N GLN A 393 -26.66 15.15 21.27
CA GLN A 393 -26.61 13.91 20.48
C GLN A 393 -25.47 12.99 20.95
N SER A 394 -25.70 11.66 21.06
CA SER A 394 -24.74 10.58 21.43
C SER A 394 -23.43 10.53 20.62
N ALA A 395 -22.43 9.74 21.03
CA ALA A 395 -21.11 9.70 20.38
C ALA A 395 -21.32 9.21 18.96
N GLY A 396 -20.52 9.69 18.02
CA GLY A 396 -20.75 9.33 16.64
C GLY A 396 -19.68 9.77 15.68
N VAL A 397 -19.63 9.04 14.57
CA VAL A 397 -18.93 9.45 13.37
C VAL A 397 -19.97 10.03 12.42
N TYR A 398 -19.85 11.32 12.13
CA TYR A 398 -20.68 12.00 11.15
C TYR A 398 -20.04 11.84 9.78
N ILE A 399 -20.78 11.33 8.80
CA ILE A 399 -20.23 10.94 7.49
C ILE A 399 -20.99 11.64 6.36
N SER A 400 -20.30 12.49 5.59
CA SER A 400 -20.93 13.24 4.50
C SER A 400 -21.33 12.34 3.33
N ASP A 401 -22.08 12.91 2.39
CA ASP A 401 -22.13 12.37 1.02
C ASP A 401 -20.74 12.45 0.37
N PRO A 402 -20.47 11.68 -0.70
CA PRO A 402 -19.19 11.77 -1.40
C PRO A 402 -18.93 13.20 -1.85
N VAL A 403 -17.71 13.68 -1.61
CA VAL A 403 -17.24 15.02 -2.02
C VAL A 403 -16.50 14.99 -3.36
N THR A 404 -16.22 13.80 -3.87
CA THR A 404 -15.61 13.58 -5.18
C THR A 404 -16.68 13.52 -6.27
N THR A 405 -16.28 13.88 -7.49
CA THR A 405 -17.17 13.95 -8.65
C THR A 405 -16.64 13.09 -9.79
N ALA A 406 -17.53 12.43 -10.53
CA ALA A 406 -17.14 11.56 -11.64
C ALA A 406 -16.74 12.38 -12.89
N PHE A 407 -15.53 12.13 -13.37
CA PHE A 407 -14.96 12.66 -14.61
C PHE A 407 -14.77 11.51 -15.60
N ASN A 408 -15.73 11.34 -16.49
CA ASN A 408 -15.67 10.29 -17.50
C ASN A 408 -15.03 10.82 -18.78
N TRP A 409 -14.10 10.08 -19.35
CA TRP A 409 -13.54 10.37 -20.67
C TRP A 409 -14.60 10.13 -21.75
N THR A 410 -14.91 11.15 -22.53
CA THR A 410 -16.03 11.12 -23.49
C THR A 410 -15.62 11.43 -24.93
N THR A 411 -14.37 11.80 -25.17
CA THR A 411 -13.94 12.15 -26.53
C THR A 411 -14.07 10.98 -27.51
N ALA A 412 -14.52 11.31 -28.72
CA ALA A 412 -14.56 10.38 -29.85
C ALA A 412 -13.24 10.34 -30.62
N ALA A 413 -12.33 11.28 -30.37
CA ALA A 413 -11.02 11.33 -31.02
C ALA A 413 -10.18 10.10 -30.64
N ALA A 414 -9.30 9.67 -31.56
CA ALA A 414 -8.35 8.59 -31.30
C ALA A 414 -7.31 8.99 -30.25
N SER A 415 -6.94 10.26 -30.17
CA SER A 415 -6.07 10.81 -29.12
C SER A 415 -6.55 12.22 -28.76
N ALA A 416 -6.55 12.55 -27.47
CA ALA A 416 -6.81 13.90 -26.98
C ALA A 416 -6.04 14.19 -25.69
N ALA A 417 -5.76 15.47 -25.43
CA ALA A 417 -5.07 15.87 -24.20
C ALA A 417 -5.97 15.74 -22.98
N TRP A 418 -5.41 15.21 -21.88
CA TRP A 418 -6.03 15.14 -20.55
C TRP A 418 -6.53 16.51 -20.09
N SER A 419 -5.74 17.55 -20.35
CA SER A 419 -6.01 18.94 -19.96
C SER A 419 -7.07 19.65 -20.82
N THR A 420 -7.61 18.99 -21.85
CA THR A 420 -8.70 19.57 -22.64
C THR A 420 -10.03 19.27 -21.95
N GLY A 421 -10.67 20.29 -21.37
CA GLY A 421 -11.96 20.12 -20.68
C GLY A 421 -13.05 19.49 -21.56
N GLY A 422 -13.02 19.72 -22.88
CA GLY A 422 -13.94 19.06 -23.83
C GLY A 422 -13.74 17.56 -24.01
N SER A 423 -12.68 16.97 -23.45
CA SER A 423 -12.44 15.52 -23.46
C SER A 423 -13.26 14.78 -22.40
N TRP A 424 -13.77 15.50 -21.40
CA TRP A 424 -14.47 14.95 -20.23
C TRP A 424 -15.98 15.25 -20.30
N ASN A 425 -16.77 14.49 -19.54
CA ASN A 425 -18.21 14.71 -19.36
C ASN A 425 -18.55 16.07 -18.71
N ALA A 426 -17.57 16.70 -18.08
CA ALA A 426 -17.63 18.08 -17.61
C ALA A 426 -16.66 18.93 -18.43
N ALA A 427 -17.01 20.16 -18.77
CA ALA A 427 -16.14 21.10 -19.49
C ALA A 427 -15.02 21.68 -18.57
N ALA A 428 -14.30 20.79 -17.88
CA ALA A 428 -13.23 21.07 -16.93
C ALA A 428 -12.22 19.92 -16.94
N THR A 429 -11.04 20.15 -16.37
CA THR A 429 -10.00 19.13 -16.21
C THR A 429 -10.13 18.45 -14.85
N PRO A 430 -9.77 17.15 -14.73
CA PRO A 430 -9.68 16.49 -13.44
C PRO A 430 -8.79 17.23 -12.44
N THR A 431 -9.17 17.16 -11.18
CA THR A 431 -8.45 17.71 -10.01
C THR A 431 -8.37 16.63 -8.94
N TYR A 432 -7.77 16.92 -7.79
CA TYR A 432 -7.84 16.02 -6.63
C TYR A 432 -9.26 15.74 -6.11
N LEU A 433 -10.33 16.33 -6.64
CA LEU A 433 -11.72 15.97 -6.30
C LEU A 433 -12.44 15.23 -7.44
N SER A 434 -11.70 14.80 -8.47
CA SER A 434 -12.24 14.18 -9.68
C SER A 434 -11.90 12.70 -9.73
N LYS A 435 -12.91 11.85 -9.74
CA LYS A 435 -12.76 10.42 -10.05
C LYS A 435 -12.68 10.21 -11.55
N ALA A 436 -11.50 9.99 -12.10
CA ALA A 436 -11.27 9.98 -13.54
C ALA A 436 -11.43 8.57 -14.12
N THR A 437 -12.48 8.35 -14.91
CA THR A 437 -12.78 7.05 -15.53
C THR A 437 -12.61 7.14 -17.04
N LEU A 438 -11.67 6.36 -17.57
CA LEU A 438 -11.34 6.28 -18.98
C LEU A 438 -11.67 4.88 -19.51
N GLN A 439 -12.78 4.78 -20.24
CA GLN A 439 -13.27 3.50 -20.77
C GLN A 439 -13.43 3.58 -22.29
N ASN A 440 -12.71 2.74 -23.01
CA ASN A 440 -12.87 2.61 -24.45
C ASN A 440 -13.84 1.48 -24.81
N THR A 441 -15.04 1.85 -25.27
CA THR A 441 -16.07 0.90 -25.72
C THR A 441 -16.00 0.61 -27.23
N GLY A 442 -15.11 1.29 -27.96
CA GLY A 442 -14.92 1.09 -29.40
C GLY A 442 -13.87 0.04 -29.72
N ALA A 443 -13.82 -0.42 -30.98
CA ALA A 443 -12.82 -1.39 -31.44
C ALA A 443 -11.46 -0.75 -31.77
N ALA A 444 -11.43 0.53 -32.14
CA ALA A 444 -10.18 1.26 -32.37
C ALA A 444 -9.60 1.71 -31.02
N GLY A 445 -8.28 1.58 -30.85
CA GLY A 445 -7.59 2.11 -29.68
C GLY A 445 -7.78 3.62 -29.51
N LYS A 446 -7.80 4.08 -28.26
CA LYS A 446 -7.93 5.49 -27.89
C LYS A 446 -6.87 5.88 -26.88
N GLU A 447 -6.53 7.16 -26.86
CA GLU A 447 -5.47 7.70 -26.01
C GLU A 447 -5.90 9.00 -25.31
N ALA A 448 -5.60 9.09 -24.01
CA ALA A 448 -5.58 10.30 -23.22
C ALA A 448 -4.12 10.71 -22.95
N VAL A 449 -3.72 11.89 -23.39
CA VAL A 449 -2.34 12.38 -23.28
C VAL A 449 -2.19 13.29 -22.08
N VAL A 450 -1.45 12.84 -21.08
CA VAL A 450 -1.02 13.66 -19.94
C VAL A 450 0.24 14.41 -20.34
N SER A 451 0.20 15.74 -20.28
CA SER A 451 1.35 16.61 -20.52
C SER A 451 1.42 17.67 -19.42
N GLY A 452 2.63 17.99 -18.98
CA GLY A 452 2.82 18.75 -17.74
C GLY A 452 2.25 18.01 -16.53
N GLU A 453 1.98 18.75 -15.46
CA GLU A 453 1.39 18.20 -14.24
C GLU A 453 -0.14 18.12 -14.36
N GLN A 454 -0.69 16.92 -14.11
CA GLN A 454 -2.13 16.66 -14.07
C GLN A 454 -2.51 15.96 -12.76
N GLN A 455 -3.76 16.12 -12.35
CA GLN A 455 -4.24 15.67 -11.04
C GLN A 455 -5.54 14.88 -11.15
N ALA A 456 -5.76 13.94 -10.23
CA ALA A 456 -7.04 13.24 -10.06
C ALA A 456 -7.22 12.79 -8.59
N TRP A 457 -8.45 12.48 -8.17
CA TRP A 457 -8.67 11.74 -6.93
C TRP A 457 -8.24 10.28 -7.12
N ASP A 458 -8.89 9.57 -8.05
CA ASP A 458 -8.54 8.23 -8.51
C ASP A 458 -8.58 8.20 -10.05
N VAL A 459 -7.90 7.21 -10.64
CA VAL A 459 -7.93 6.98 -12.08
C VAL A 459 -8.26 5.53 -12.35
N THR A 460 -9.24 5.29 -13.22
CA THR A 460 -9.59 3.95 -13.71
C THR A 460 -9.48 3.93 -15.23
N VAL A 461 -8.70 3.00 -15.76
CA VAL A 461 -8.49 2.83 -17.21
C VAL A 461 -8.96 1.44 -17.62
N GLY A 462 -9.64 1.34 -18.77
CA GLY A 462 -10.09 0.05 -19.32
C GLY A 462 -10.53 0.15 -20.78
N GLY A 463 -10.49 -0.97 -21.48
CA GLY A 463 -10.86 -1.08 -22.89
C GLY A 463 -11.58 -2.39 -23.18
N ALA A 464 -12.76 -2.32 -23.81
CA ALA A 464 -13.56 -3.52 -24.07
C ALA A 464 -13.12 -4.29 -25.33
N SER A 465 -12.81 -3.58 -26.42
CA SER A 465 -12.41 -4.19 -27.70
C SER A 465 -11.19 -3.52 -28.32
N GLY A 466 -11.07 -2.21 -28.17
CA GLY A 466 -9.85 -1.46 -28.41
C GLY A 466 -9.27 -0.99 -27.09
N ALA A 467 -7.94 -0.86 -27.05
CA ALA A 467 -7.25 -0.38 -25.86
C ALA A 467 -7.66 1.05 -25.48
N MET A 468 -7.65 1.37 -24.20
CA MET A 468 -7.66 2.74 -23.69
C MET A 468 -6.31 3.05 -23.06
N THR A 469 -5.55 3.94 -23.66
CA THR A 469 -4.22 4.32 -23.18
C THR A 469 -4.27 5.65 -22.45
N VAL A 470 -3.79 5.69 -21.20
CA VAL A 470 -3.32 6.92 -20.56
C VAL A 470 -1.83 7.01 -20.80
N ARG A 471 -1.43 7.89 -21.70
CA ARG A 471 -0.02 8.12 -22.03
C ARG A 471 0.47 9.36 -21.29
N ILE A 472 1.41 9.17 -20.38
CA ILE A 472 2.13 10.26 -19.72
C ILE A 472 3.31 10.61 -20.62
N ALA A 473 3.18 11.74 -21.31
CA ALA A 473 4.19 12.20 -22.26
C ALA A 473 5.45 12.65 -21.53
N SER A 474 6.58 12.72 -22.24
CA SER A 474 7.86 13.17 -21.69
C SER A 474 7.77 14.49 -20.94
N GLY A 475 8.34 14.49 -19.72
CA GLY A 475 8.25 15.60 -18.77
C GLY A 475 6.86 15.82 -18.15
N GLY A 476 5.89 14.95 -18.44
CA GLY A 476 4.58 14.94 -17.79
C GLY A 476 4.61 14.24 -16.42
N LYS A 477 3.71 14.65 -15.53
CA LYS A 477 3.47 14.01 -14.23
C LYS A 477 1.96 13.84 -14.04
N LEU A 478 1.51 12.63 -13.73
CA LEU A 478 0.15 12.40 -13.24
C LEU A 478 0.20 12.14 -11.74
N THR A 479 -0.56 12.91 -10.96
CA THR A 479 -0.61 12.81 -9.51
C THR A 479 -2.02 12.49 -9.05
N THR A 480 -2.22 11.33 -8.41
CA THR A 480 -3.53 10.92 -7.86
C THR A 480 -3.53 11.02 -6.35
N PHE A 481 -4.68 11.37 -5.74
CA PHE A 481 -4.80 11.39 -4.28
C PHE A 481 -4.91 9.98 -3.68
N SER A 482 -5.64 9.10 -4.37
CA SER A 482 -5.92 7.71 -4.03
C SER A 482 -5.12 6.79 -4.96
N GLY A 483 -5.77 5.94 -5.76
CA GLY A 483 -5.09 4.95 -6.60
C GLY A 483 -5.26 5.13 -8.11
N VAL A 484 -4.56 4.26 -8.83
CA VAL A 484 -4.75 3.99 -10.26
C VAL A 484 -5.14 2.53 -10.46
N THR A 485 -6.25 2.27 -11.14
CA THR A 485 -6.66 0.91 -11.54
C THR A 485 -6.58 0.76 -13.05
N VAL A 486 -5.87 -0.26 -13.51
CA VAL A 486 -5.69 -0.58 -14.93
C VAL A 486 -6.38 -1.92 -15.20
N ASN A 487 -7.62 -1.87 -15.68
CA ASN A 487 -8.40 -3.05 -16.01
C ASN A 487 -8.05 -3.59 -17.41
N ASP A 488 -8.64 -4.73 -17.78
CA ASP A 488 -8.64 -5.30 -19.12
C ASP A 488 -8.69 -4.24 -20.23
N GLY A 489 -7.74 -4.31 -21.16
CA GLY A 489 -7.62 -3.39 -22.29
C GLY A 489 -7.24 -1.95 -21.91
N GLY A 490 -7.08 -1.64 -20.63
CA GLY A 490 -6.48 -0.41 -20.15
C GLY A 490 -4.95 -0.46 -20.26
N VAL A 491 -4.34 0.67 -20.63
CA VAL A 491 -2.88 0.81 -20.70
C VAL A 491 -2.49 2.11 -20.00
N VAL A 492 -1.54 2.04 -19.07
CA VAL A 492 -0.84 3.20 -18.54
C VAL A 492 0.58 3.15 -19.09
N GLN A 493 0.95 4.15 -19.89
CA GLN A 493 2.24 4.23 -20.56
C GLN A 493 3.03 5.47 -20.13
N LEU A 494 4.25 5.28 -19.64
CA LEU A 494 5.18 6.35 -19.30
C LEU A 494 6.19 6.59 -20.46
N GLN A 495 6.55 7.85 -20.72
CA GLN A 495 7.50 8.21 -21.77
C GLN A 495 8.59 9.14 -21.23
N ASP A 496 9.48 8.65 -20.38
CA ASP A 496 10.42 9.47 -19.59
C ASP A 496 9.65 10.50 -18.76
N SER A 497 8.73 9.99 -17.95
CA SER A 497 7.70 10.76 -17.24
C SER A 497 7.42 10.17 -15.85
N ALA A 498 6.59 10.83 -15.04
CA ALA A 498 6.28 10.37 -13.69
C ALA A 498 4.79 10.03 -13.46
N LEU A 499 4.54 8.94 -12.76
CA LEU A 499 3.25 8.62 -12.15
C LEU A 499 3.41 8.59 -10.63
N ASP A 500 2.61 9.38 -9.92
CA ASP A 500 2.73 9.54 -8.47
C ASP A 500 1.35 9.34 -7.84
N THR A 501 1.17 8.24 -7.12
CA THR A 501 -0.12 7.71 -6.65
C THR A 501 0.01 7.09 -5.28
N GLN A 502 -1.07 6.75 -4.60
CA GLN A 502 -0.98 6.00 -3.35
C GLN A 502 -0.80 4.50 -3.62
N TYR A 503 -1.55 3.97 -4.58
CA TYR A 503 -1.58 2.54 -4.93
C TYR A 503 -1.80 2.37 -6.44
N ILE A 504 -1.28 1.28 -7.02
CA ILE A 504 -1.59 0.86 -8.40
C ILE A 504 -2.10 -0.57 -8.39
N ASP A 505 -3.20 -0.79 -9.11
CA ASP A 505 -3.86 -2.09 -9.25
C ASP A 505 -4.00 -2.44 -10.73
N VAL A 506 -3.24 -3.44 -11.22
CA VAL A 506 -3.26 -3.89 -12.62
C VAL A 506 -4.00 -5.23 -12.73
N ARG A 507 -5.20 -5.19 -13.31
CA ARG A 507 -6.12 -6.34 -13.48
C ARG A 507 -6.40 -6.58 -14.95
N GLY A 508 -5.59 -7.39 -15.62
CA GLY A 508 -5.71 -7.63 -17.08
C GLY A 508 -5.30 -6.46 -17.97
N GLY A 509 -4.96 -5.31 -17.37
CA GLY A 509 -4.40 -4.16 -18.06
C GLY A 509 -2.89 -4.24 -18.26
N THR A 510 -2.32 -3.16 -18.78
CA THR A 510 -0.87 -3.05 -19.01
C THR A 510 -0.29 -1.80 -18.37
N LEU A 511 0.77 -1.96 -17.59
CA LEU A 511 1.66 -0.90 -17.12
C LEU A 511 2.97 -0.98 -17.91
N THR A 512 3.31 0.07 -18.65
CA THR A 512 4.44 0.02 -19.59
C THR A 512 5.14 1.37 -19.74
N GLY A 513 6.25 1.39 -20.47
CA GLY A 513 7.00 2.59 -20.77
C GLY A 513 8.22 2.79 -19.88
N ALA A 514 8.87 3.94 -20.05
CA ALA A 514 10.04 4.33 -19.27
C ALA A 514 9.72 5.54 -18.39
N GLY A 515 10.25 5.57 -17.17
CA GLY A 515 10.01 6.65 -16.21
C GLY A 515 9.84 6.17 -14.78
N ASP A 516 9.33 7.06 -13.93
CA ASP A 516 9.26 6.87 -12.48
C ASP A 516 7.82 6.68 -12.01
N ILE A 517 7.60 5.65 -11.20
CA ILE A 517 6.36 5.40 -10.48
C ILE A 517 6.65 5.57 -9.00
N ARG A 518 5.97 6.50 -8.35
CA ARG A 518 6.01 6.67 -6.89
C ARG A 518 4.69 6.21 -6.29
N THR A 519 4.75 5.34 -5.28
CA THR A 519 3.57 4.91 -4.50
C THR A 519 3.65 5.33 -3.04
N GLY A 520 2.52 5.30 -2.34
CA GLY A 520 2.42 5.61 -0.91
C GLY A 520 2.16 7.09 -0.58
N SER A 521 2.36 7.41 0.69
CA SER A 521 2.18 8.75 1.24
C SER A 521 3.14 8.97 2.40
N GLY A 522 4.09 9.89 2.24
CA GLY A 522 5.10 10.20 3.25
C GLY A 522 5.87 8.97 3.76
N PRO A 523 5.94 8.73 5.07
CA PRO A 523 6.68 7.60 5.63
C PRO A 523 6.03 6.25 5.30
N ILE A 524 4.77 6.22 4.84
CA ILE A 524 4.05 4.99 4.54
C ILE A 524 4.25 4.63 3.07
N THR A 525 5.01 3.57 2.83
CA THR A 525 5.28 3.03 1.49
C THR A 525 4.03 2.39 0.89
N GLY A 526 3.75 2.70 -0.38
CA GLY A 526 2.64 2.10 -1.13
C GLY A 526 3.06 0.87 -1.93
N GLN A 527 2.15 0.40 -2.78
CA GLN A 527 2.33 -0.83 -3.55
C GLN A 527 1.83 -0.69 -4.98
N VAL A 528 2.54 -1.33 -5.90
CA VAL A 528 2.05 -1.71 -7.23
C VAL A 528 1.66 -3.18 -7.17
N GLU A 529 0.42 -3.48 -7.49
CA GLU A 529 -0.15 -4.82 -7.52
C GLU A 529 -0.44 -5.23 -8.96
N VAL A 530 0.06 -6.40 -9.38
CA VAL A 530 -0.20 -6.97 -10.71
C VAL A 530 -0.87 -8.32 -10.56
N ILE A 531 -2.18 -8.40 -10.79
CA ILE A 531 -2.94 -9.64 -10.59
C ILE A 531 -2.96 -10.46 -11.88
N ASP A 532 -3.75 -10.05 -12.86
CA ASP A 532 -3.84 -10.68 -14.19
C ASP A 532 -3.23 -9.79 -15.28
N GLY A 533 -2.39 -8.83 -14.87
CA GLY A 533 -1.90 -7.75 -15.72
C GLY A 533 -0.53 -8.00 -16.34
N VAL A 534 -0.14 -7.07 -17.21
CA VAL A 534 1.20 -7.02 -17.81
C VAL A 534 1.98 -5.84 -17.25
N ILE A 535 3.23 -6.08 -16.87
CA ILE A 535 4.24 -5.04 -16.72
C ILE A 535 5.32 -5.20 -17.79
N ALA A 536 5.58 -4.13 -18.52
CA ALA A 536 6.51 -4.14 -19.65
C ALA A 536 7.36 -2.85 -19.62
N PRO A 537 8.54 -2.85 -18.99
CA PRO A 537 9.44 -1.72 -19.01
C PRO A 537 9.75 -1.28 -20.44
N GLY A 538 9.83 0.03 -20.65
CA GLY A 538 10.09 0.62 -21.96
C GLY A 538 8.90 0.60 -22.93
N ASN A 539 9.15 1.13 -24.13
CA ASN A 539 8.25 1.08 -25.30
C ASN A 539 9.13 0.75 -26.52
N GLY A 540 9.64 -0.48 -26.53
CA GLY A 540 11.03 -0.75 -26.91
C GLY A 540 11.88 -0.88 -25.64
N VAL A 541 13.20 -0.95 -25.79
CA VAL A 541 14.12 -0.99 -24.64
C VAL A 541 14.02 0.26 -23.74
N GLY A 542 13.91 0.08 -22.42
CA GLY A 542 13.89 1.18 -21.45
C GLY A 542 14.00 0.76 -19.97
N THR A 543 13.96 1.75 -19.08
CA THR A 543 13.91 1.54 -17.62
C THR A 543 12.59 2.05 -17.06
N LEU A 544 11.88 1.20 -16.33
CA LEU A 544 10.75 1.60 -15.50
C LEU A 544 11.19 1.50 -14.03
N SER A 545 11.01 2.56 -13.25
CA SER A 545 11.33 2.57 -11.83
C SER A 545 10.06 2.64 -10.98
N ILE A 546 10.03 1.88 -9.90
CA ILE A 546 8.99 1.89 -8.86
C ILE A 546 9.68 2.28 -7.54
N ASP A 547 9.34 3.44 -6.99
CA ASP A 547 9.61 3.81 -5.61
C ASP A 547 8.40 3.40 -4.76
N GLY A 548 8.53 2.22 -4.14
CA GLY A 548 7.44 1.49 -3.52
C GLY A 548 7.59 -0.03 -3.65
N ARG A 549 6.64 -0.77 -3.06
CA ARG A 549 6.60 -2.24 -3.13
C ARG A 549 6.00 -2.73 -4.46
N LEU A 550 6.37 -3.93 -4.87
CA LEU A 550 5.75 -4.66 -5.98
C LEU A 550 5.23 -6.01 -5.47
N ALA A 551 3.95 -6.30 -5.73
CA ALA A 551 3.39 -7.62 -5.48
C ALA A 551 2.60 -8.10 -6.70
N THR A 552 2.59 -9.42 -6.88
CA THR A 552 2.12 -10.04 -8.13
C THR A 552 1.38 -11.34 -7.85
N SER A 553 0.42 -11.66 -8.71
CA SER A 553 -0.32 -12.93 -8.65
C SER A 553 0.10 -13.90 -9.76
N GLY A 554 -0.44 -15.12 -9.70
CA GLY A 554 -0.18 -16.14 -10.73
C GLY A 554 -0.59 -15.76 -12.15
N GLY A 555 -1.46 -14.75 -12.33
CA GLY A 555 -1.86 -14.24 -13.64
C GLY A 555 -0.97 -13.13 -14.21
N ALA A 556 0.02 -12.65 -13.46
CA ALA A 556 0.87 -11.54 -13.88
C ALA A 556 1.85 -11.97 -14.98
N GLU A 557 2.13 -11.08 -15.93
CA GLU A 557 3.20 -11.27 -16.92
C GLU A 557 4.17 -10.09 -16.91
N PHE A 558 5.46 -10.42 -16.87
CA PHE A 558 6.57 -9.48 -16.98
C PHE A 558 7.22 -9.65 -18.33
N GLN A 559 7.25 -8.59 -19.14
CA GLN A 559 7.81 -8.63 -20.49
C GLN A 559 9.09 -7.80 -20.56
N PHE A 560 10.19 -8.42 -20.97
CA PHE A 560 11.49 -7.77 -21.18
C PHE A 560 12.01 -7.98 -22.60
N GLU A 561 12.68 -6.97 -23.13
CA GLU A 561 13.32 -6.96 -24.44
C GLU A 561 14.84 -6.87 -24.28
N LEU A 562 15.59 -7.74 -24.96
CA LEU A 562 17.05 -7.70 -25.02
C LEU A 562 17.52 -7.34 -26.44
N GLY A 563 18.14 -6.18 -26.60
CA GLY A 563 18.72 -5.67 -27.85
C GLY A 563 20.23 -5.41 -27.80
N GLY A 564 20.86 -5.65 -26.65
CA GLY A 564 22.24 -5.27 -26.32
C GLY A 564 22.56 -5.63 -24.86
N THR A 565 23.71 -5.19 -24.35
CA THR A 565 24.24 -5.62 -23.03
C THR A 565 24.24 -4.52 -21.97
N THR A 566 23.52 -3.42 -22.18
CA THR A 566 23.47 -2.29 -21.24
C THR A 566 22.05 -2.11 -20.73
N ALA A 567 21.85 -2.13 -19.41
CA ALA A 567 20.53 -1.91 -18.82
C ALA A 567 19.91 -0.58 -19.28
N GLY A 568 18.60 -0.56 -19.48
CA GLY A 568 17.80 0.62 -19.84
C GLY A 568 18.01 1.17 -21.26
N THR A 569 19.08 0.77 -21.96
CA THR A 569 19.41 1.30 -23.30
C THR A 569 19.72 0.21 -24.33
N GLY A 570 20.21 -0.94 -23.87
CA GLY A 570 20.42 -2.16 -24.64
C GLY A 570 19.42 -3.25 -24.29
N TYR A 571 18.92 -3.30 -23.05
CA TYR A 571 17.85 -4.21 -22.66
C TYR A 571 16.96 -3.57 -21.57
N ASP A 572 15.74 -4.09 -21.40
CA ASP A 572 14.78 -3.58 -20.42
C ASP A 572 15.23 -3.79 -18.98
N GLN A 573 14.93 -2.82 -18.11
CA GLN A 573 15.16 -2.95 -16.67
C GLN A 573 13.96 -2.45 -15.87
N LEU A 574 13.57 -3.22 -14.85
CA LEU A 574 12.60 -2.82 -13.84
C LEU A 574 13.34 -2.55 -12.53
N VAL A 575 13.35 -1.30 -12.06
CA VAL A 575 14.05 -0.90 -10.83
C VAL A 575 13.04 -0.70 -9.72
N ILE A 576 13.04 -1.55 -8.70
CA ILE A 576 12.12 -1.46 -7.55
C ILE A 576 12.94 -0.97 -6.35
N ASN A 577 12.61 0.20 -5.81
CA ASN A 577 13.15 0.72 -4.56
C ASN A 577 12.20 0.33 -3.44
N GLY A 578 12.18 -0.97 -3.14
CA GLY A 578 11.30 -1.60 -2.16
C GLY A 578 11.27 -3.12 -2.33
N ASP A 579 10.43 -3.79 -1.53
CA ASP A 579 10.24 -5.24 -1.58
C ASP A 579 9.51 -5.68 -2.87
N ALA A 580 9.89 -6.86 -3.40
CA ALA A 580 9.26 -7.50 -4.54
C ALA A 580 8.75 -8.92 -4.21
N ALA A 581 7.44 -9.14 -4.31
CA ALA A 581 6.81 -10.46 -4.25
C ALA A 581 6.45 -10.95 -5.66
N LEU A 582 7.21 -11.92 -6.16
CA LEU A 582 7.17 -12.41 -7.54
C LEU A 582 6.34 -13.69 -7.68
N ALA A 583 5.48 -13.69 -8.69
CA ALA A 583 4.65 -14.79 -9.15
C ALA A 583 4.36 -14.61 -10.66
N GLY A 584 3.64 -15.56 -11.25
CA GLY A 584 3.19 -15.46 -12.63
C GLY A 584 4.26 -15.84 -13.65
N LYS A 585 4.34 -15.09 -14.75
CA LYS A 585 5.14 -15.40 -15.93
C LYS A 585 6.24 -14.36 -16.20
N LEU A 586 7.47 -14.83 -16.40
CA LEU A 586 8.54 -14.04 -17.02
C LEU A 586 8.60 -14.34 -18.52
N SER A 587 8.54 -13.29 -19.33
CA SER A 587 8.61 -13.34 -20.79
C SER A 587 9.76 -12.47 -21.28
N VAL A 588 10.68 -13.04 -22.06
CA VAL A 588 11.86 -12.34 -22.56
C VAL A 588 11.94 -12.52 -24.08
N SER A 589 12.21 -11.44 -24.80
CA SER A 589 12.35 -11.45 -26.25
C SER A 589 13.68 -10.85 -26.71
N LEU A 590 14.26 -11.40 -27.78
CA LEU A 590 15.43 -10.79 -28.44
C LEU A 590 14.94 -9.82 -29.52
N VAL A 591 15.37 -8.57 -29.44
CA VAL A 591 15.00 -7.51 -30.38
C VAL A 591 16.20 -7.07 -31.20
N ASN A 592 15.96 -6.34 -32.29
CA ASN A 592 17.00 -5.75 -33.16
C ASN A 592 18.02 -6.76 -33.73
N GLY A 593 17.67 -8.06 -33.78
CA GLY A 593 18.59 -9.12 -34.23
C GLY A 593 19.71 -9.44 -33.23
N PHE A 594 19.56 -9.04 -31.97
CA PHE A 594 20.54 -9.31 -30.93
C PHE A 594 20.73 -10.82 -30.73
N THR A 595 21.99 -11.24 -30.69
CA THR A 595 22.41 -12.62 -30.43
C THR A 595 23.33 -12.56 -29.20
N PRO A 596 22.83 -12.88 -28.01
CA PRO A 596 23.63 -12.78 -26.80
C PRO A 596 24.76 -13.83 -26.81
N ALA A 597 25.90 -13.48 -26.23
CA ALA A 597 27.02 -14.40 -26.08
C ALA A 597 26.81 -15.32 -24.87
N VAL A 598 27.30 -16.56 -24.93
CA VAL A 598 27.39 -17.43 -23.75
C VAL A 598 28.23 -16.75 -22.67
N GLY A 599 27.72 -16.75 -21.44
CA GLY A 599 28.24 -16.02 -20.28
C GLY A 599 27.74 -14.57 -20.16
N ALA A 600 26.86 -14.10 -21.07
CA ALA A 600 26.21 -12.80 -20.91
C ALA A 600 25.21 -12.84 -19.76
N LEU A 601 25.23 -11.79 -18.94
CA LEU A 601 24.35 -11.59 -17.79
C LEU A 601 23.52 -10.33 -18.02
N PHE A 602 22.22 -10.43 -17.76
CA PHE A 602 21.25 -9.33 -17.85
C PHE A 602 20.55 -9.15 -16.51
N GLU A 603 20.77 -8.01 -15.86
CA GLU A 603 20.07 -7.63 -14.63
C GLU A 603 18.70 -7.07 -14.98
N LEU A 604 17.70 -7.94 -15.05
CA LEU A 604 16.34 -7.57 -15.46
C LEU A 604 15.63 -6.74 -14.38
N MET A 605 15.88 -7.05 -13.10
CA MET A 605 15.26 -6.36 -11.98
C MET A 605 16.24 -6.08 -10.86
N THR A 606 16.01 -4.98 -10.14
CA THR A 606 16.60 -4.70 -8.82
C THR A 606 15.48 -4.52 -7.79
N TYR A 607 15.72 -4.91 -6.53
CA TYR A 607 14.78 -4.80 -5.41
C TYR A 607 15.54 -4.79 -4.07
N GLU A 608 14.88 -4.39 -2.97
CA GLU A 608 15.48 -4.41 -1.62
C GLU A 608 15.41 -5.80 -0.96
N ALA A 609 14.30 -6.51 -1.19
CA ALA A 609 14.12 -7.90 -0.80
C ALA A 609 13.23 -8.61 -1.80
N GLN A 610 13.43 -9.93 -1.95
CA GLN A 610 12.64 -10.78 -2.82
C GLN A 610 11.89 -11.86 -2.04
N GLY A 611 10.61 -11.99 -2.38
CA GLY A 611 9.78 -13.15 -2.08
C GLY A 611 9.24 -13.77 -3.37
N GLY A 612 9.07 -15.10 -3.40
CA GLY A 612 8.46 -15.82 -4.53
C GLY A 612 9.28 -15.89 -5.83
N GLU A 613 8.84 -16.69 -6.78
CA GLU A 613 9.52 -16.89 -8.08
C GLU A 613 8.48 -16.94 -9.21
N PHE A 614 8.90 -16.68 -10.45
CA PHE A 614 8.04 -16.88 -11.61
C PHE A 614 7.72 -18.36 -11.80
N ALA A 615 6.43 -18.67 -11.86
CA ALA A 615 5.95 -20.03 -12.09
C ALA A 615 6.11 -20.49 -13.55
N THR A 616 6.15 -19.55 -14.49
CA THR A 616 6.31 -19.83 -15.92
C THR A 616 7.40 -18.95 -16.54
N LEU A 617 8.25 -19.55 -17.35
CA LEU A 617 9.31 -18.87 -18.10
C LEU A 617 9.04 -19.03 -19.61
N ASP A 618 9.02 -17.92 -20.33
CA ASP A 618 8.93 -17.84 -21.80
C ASP A 618 10.17 -17.10 -22.30
N LEU A 619 11.22 -17.87 -22.57
CA LEU A 619 12.55 -17.34 -22.88
C LEU A 619 12.91 -17.58 -24.35
N PRO A 620 13.77 -16.74 -24.95
CA PRO A 620 14.12 -16.87 -26.35
C PRO A 620 14.75 -18.23 -26.67
N GLY A 621 14.22 -18.90 -27.70
CA GLY A 621 14.81 -20.14 -28.21
C GLY A 621 16.21 -19.94 -28.79
N GLY A 622 16.98 -21.03 -28.90
CA GLY A 622 18.35 -21.02 -29.44
C GLY A 622 19.44 -20.77 -28.40
N PHE A 623 19.08 -20.64 -27.12
CA PHE A 623 19.99 -20.50 -25.99
C PHE A 623 19.55 -21.38 -24.82
N GLN A 624 20.49 -21.77 -23.98
CA GLN A 624 20.21 -22.29 -22.64
C GLN A 624 20.31 -21.11 -21.66
N TRP A 625 19.25 -20.87 -20.91
CA TRP A 625 19.11 -19.75 -20.00
C TRP A 625 19.07 -20.23 -18.55
N GLU A 626 19.66 -19.46 -17.66
CA GLU A 626 19.49 -19.60 -16.22
C GLU A 626 18.91 -18.31 -15.65
N VAL A 627 17.83 -18.44 -14.87
CA VAL A 627 17.25 -17.32 -14.12
C VAL A 627 17.78 -17.42 -12.69
N ILE A 628 18.48 -16.38 -12.24
CA ILE A 628 19.12 -16.33 -10.93
C ILE A 628 18.39 -15.30 -10.08
N TYR A 629 17.70 -15.78 -9.04
CA TYR A 629 17.07 -14.95 -8.03
C TYR A 629 18.12 -14.62 -6.94
N GLY A 630 18.68 -13.42 -7.01
CA GLY A 630 19.59 -12.87 -6.01
C GLY A 630 18.83 -12.22 -4.84
N LEU A 631 19.56 -11.76 -3.82
CA LEU A 631 18.94 -11.07 -2.68
C LEU A 631 18.40 -9.68 -3.05
N GLU A 632 19.03 -9.01 -4.03
CA GLU A 632 18.71 -7.62 -4.43
C GLU A 632 18.50 -7.49 -5.95
N SER A 633 18.55 -8.59 -6.71
CA SER A 633 18.45 -8.55 -8.18
C SER A 633 17.96 -9.86 -8.80
N LEU A 634 17.25 -9.73 -9.92
CA LEU A 634 16.93 -10.83 -10.82
C LEU A 634 17.85 -10.78 -12.04
N MET A 635 18.66 -11.83 -12.21
CA MET A 635 19.59 -11.96 -13.31
C MET A 635 19.13 -13.04 -14.29
N LEU A 636 19.35 -12.80 -15.58
CA LEU A 636 19.21 -13.78 -16.65
C LEU A 636 20.58 -14.05 -17.28
N GLU A 637 21.07 -15.28 -17.18
CA GLU A 637 22.36 -15.72 -17.73
C GLU A 637 22.18 -16.59 -18.98
N VAL A 638 23.01 -16.35 -20.00
CA VAL A 638 23.18 -17.32 -21.10
C VAL A 638 24.22 -18.35 -20.71
N ILE A 639 23.80 -19.55 -20.32
CA ILE A 639 24.72 -20.61 -19.89
C ILE A 639 25.21 -21.51 -21.05
N GLY A 640 24.58 -21.39 -22.22
CA GLY A 640 24.97 -22.16 -23.40
C GLY A 640 24.19 -21.77 -24.66
N GLU A 641 24.65 -22.26 -25.80
CA GLU A 641 23.86 -22.22 -27.04
C GLU A 641 22.81 -23.34 -27.00
N GLY A 642 21.60 -23.05 -27.47
CA GLY A 642 20.54 -24.05 -27.59
C GLY A 642 20.86 -25.02 -28.72
N LEU A 643 20.75 -26.32 -28.45
CA LEU A 643 21.07 -27.34 -29.43
C LEU A 643 19.87 -27.57 -30.35
N ALA A 644 19.99 -27.23 -31.64
CA ALA A 644 18.89 -27.39 -32.58
C ALA A 644 18.41 -28.86 -32.63
N GLY A 645 17.13 -29.10 -32.37
CA GLY A 645 16.56 -30.45 -32.30
C GLY A 645 16.50 -31.07 -30.90
N ASP A 646 17.06 -30.41 -29.88
CA ASP A 646 16.92 -30.76 -28.46
C ASP A 646 15.61 -30.14 -27.94
N PHE A 647 14.52 -30.88 -28.12
CA PHE A 647 13.16 -30.40 -27.89
C PHE A 647 12.69 -30.59 -26.45
N ASN A 648 13.36 -31.45 -25.68
CA ASN A 648 13.13 -31.56 -24.24
C ASN A 648 14.13 -30.72 -23.41
N ALA A 649 15.09 -30.05 -24.08
CA ALA A 649 16.12 -29.21 -23.50
C ALA A 649 17.01 -29.94 -22.47
N ASP A 650 17.22 -31.24 -22.64
CA ASP A 650 18.06 -32.04 -21.75
C ASP A 650 19.57 -31.93 -22.07
N GLY A 651 19.91 -31.11 -23.07
CA GLY A 651 21.28 -30.87 -23.54
C GLY A 651 21.73 -31.91 -24.57
N THR A 652 20.88 -32.85 -24.97
CA THR A 652 21.21 -33.90 -25.94
C THR A 652 20.08 -34.15 -26.93
N VAL A 653 20.37 -34.09 -28.24
CA VAL A 653 19.38 -34.47 -29.26
C VAL A 653 19.31 -35.98 -29.38
N ASN A 654 18.26 -36.59 -28.85
CA ASN A 654 18.08 -38.03 -28.78
C ASN A 654 16.63 -38.45 -29.09
N ALA A 655 16.30 -39.72 -28.83
CA ALA A 655 14.98 -40.26 -29.15
C ALA A 655 13.84 -39.67 -28.30
N ALA A 656 14.14 -39.10 -27.13
CA ALA A 656 13.18 -38.41 -26.27
C ALA A 656 12.67 -37.13 -26.95
N ASP A 657 13.54 -36.37 -27.60
CA ASP A 657 13.18 -35.16 -28.36
C ASP A 657 12.20 -35.45 -29.48
N TYR A 658 12.38 -36.58 -30.16
CA TYR A 658 11.45 -37.00 -31.21
C TYR A 658 10.03 -37.16 -30.68
N THR A 659 9.87 -37.64 -29.44
CA THR A 659 8.55 -37.79 -28.85
C THR A 659 7.93 -36.45 -28.50
N VAL A 660 8.72 -35.49 -27.99
CA VAL A 660 8.27 -34.11 -27.74
C VAL A 660 7.86 -33.42 -29.03
N TRP A 661 8.68 -33.52 -30.09
CA TRP A 661 8.34 -32.99 -31.41
C TRP A 661 7.04 -33.57 -31.95
N ARG A 662 6.92 -34.90 -31.94
CA ARG A 662 5.77 -35.59 -32.51
C ARG A 662 4.48 -35.24 -31.78
N ASP A 663 4.53 -35.16 -30.45
CA ASP A 663 3.36 -34.90 -29.63
C ASP A 663 2.93 -33.41 -29.72
N GLY A 664 3.86 -32.51 -30.08
CA GLY A 664 3.61 -31.09 -30.40
C GLY A 664 3.47 -30.75 -31.89
N LEU A 665 3.46 -31.74 -32.80
CA LEU A 665 3.44 -31.50 -34.24
C LEU A 665 2.09 -30.91 -34.70
N GLY A 666 2.15 -29.72 -35.31
CA GLY A 666 0.97 -28.96 -35.73
C GLY A 666 0.48 -27.94 -34.70
N SER A 667 1.13 -27.85 -33.53
CA SER A 667 0.95 -26.77 -32.54
C SER A 667 2.28 -26.06 -32.28
N VAL A 668 3.15 -26.65 -31.46
CA VAL A 668 4.45 -26.10 -31.04
C VAL A 668 5.50 -26.31 -32.13
N TYR A 669 5.43 -27.45 -32.83
CA TYR A 669 6.41 -27.82 -33.84
C TYR A 669 5.80 -27.98 -35.23
N THR A 670 6.62 -27.73 -36.23
CA THR A 670 6.32 -27.92 -37.64
C THR A 670 7.01 -29.17 -38.18
N GLN A 671 6.64 -29.54 -39.40
CA GLN A 671 7.33 -30.62 -40.11
C GLN A 671 8.78 -30.27 -40.45
N ALA A 672 9.14 -28.97 -40.47
CA ALA A 672 10.51 -28.54 -40.74
C ALA A 672 11.45 -28.89 -39.58
N ASP A 673 10.99 -28.76 -38.34
CA ASP A 673 11.77 -28.98 -37.12
C ASP A 673 12.22 -30.45 -36.97
N TYR A 674 11.50 -31.39 -37.58
CA TYR A 674 11.96 -32.79 -37.71
C TYR A 674 13.35 -32.88 -38.37
N THR A 675 13.62 -31.97 -39.31
CA THR A 675 14.90 -31.91 -40.01
C THR A 675 16.00 -31.45 -39.07
N ASP A 676 15.70 -30.56 -38.13
CA ASP A 676 16.66 -30.10 -37.11
C ASP A 676 17.00 -31.22 -36.13
N TRP A 677 15.99 -31.91 -35.60
CA TRP A 677 16.21 -33.13 -34.80
C TRP A 677 17.02 -34.18 -35.55
N LYS A 678 16.64 -34.47 -36.80
CA LYS A 678 17.32 -35.49 -37.59
C LYS A 678 18.77 -35.12 -37.88
N ASN A 679 19.04 -33.86 -38.20
CA ASN A 679 20.38 -33.39 -38.55
C ASN A 679 21.30 -33.34 -37.33
N ASN A 680 20.74 -33.12 -36.15
CA ASN A 680 21.50 -33.00 -34.92
C ASN A 680 21.41 -34.25 -34.03
N TYR A 681 20.75 -35.33 -34.47
CA TYR A 681 20.59 -36.55 -33.66
C TYR A 681 21.94 -37.11 -33.18
N GLY A 682 22.08 -37.21 -31.86
CA GLY A 682 23.29 -37.61 -31.16
C GLY A 682 24.23 -36.45 -30.80
N ALA A 683 23.89 -35.21 -31.15
CA ALA A 683 24.59 -34.03 -30.68
C ALA A 683 24.34 -33.82 -29.17
N THR A 684 25.33 -33.27 -28.49
CA THR A 684 25.32 -33.01 -27.06
C THR A 684 25.99 -31.68 -26.80
N ASN A 685 25.39 -30.82 -25.99
CA ASN A 685 26.09 -29.65 -25.46
C ASN A 685 27.15 -30.14 -24.48
N VAL A 686 28.42 -29.80 -24.73
CA VAL A 686 29.48 -30.05 -23.75
C VAL A 686 29.35 -28.94 -22.71
N SER A 687 28.76 -29.24 -21.56
CA SER A 687 28.74 -28.31 -20.42
C SER A 687 30.17 -27.87 -20.15
N MET A 688 30.47 -26.59 -20.36
CA MET A 688 31.71 -26.02 -19.83
C MET A 688 31.56 -26.05 -18.31
N SER A 689 32.34 -26.91 -17.66
CA SER A 689 32.47 -26.86 -16.20
C SER A 689 32.95 -25.46 -15.82
N VAL A 690 32.07 -24.65 -15.24
CA VAL A 690 32.46 -23.41 -14.58
C VAL A 690 33.39 -23.84 -13.45
N SER A 691 34.64 -23.38 -13.48
CA SER A 691 35.52 -23.52 -12.34
C SER A 691 34.90 -22.72 -11.19
N VAL A 692 34.29 -23.42 -10.25
CA VAL A 692 33.85 -22.84 -8.97
C VAL A 692 35.06 -22.10 -8.37
N PRO A 693 34.99 -20.79 -8.10
CA PRO A 693 36.05 -20.11 -7.35
C PRO A 693 36.22 -20.85 -6.02
N GLU A 694 37.40 -21.40 -5.76
CA GLU A 694 37.65 -22.11 -4.51
C GLU A 694 37.31 -21.17 -3.34
N PRO A 695 36.42 -21.57 -2.40
CA PRO A 695 36.24 -20.79 -1.18
C PRO A 695 37.60 -20.68 -0.49
N ALA A 696 37.82 -19.58 0.24
CA ALA A 696 39.07 -19.16 0.92
C ALA A 696 39.69 -20.16 1.95
N SER A 697 39.41 -21.44 1.81
CA SER A 697 40.01 -22.59 2.47
C SER A 697 41.54 -22.64 2.38
N LEU A 698 42.18 -22.15 1.30
CA LEU A 698 43.64 -21.98 1.26
C LEU A 698 44.14 -20.86 2.18
N VAL A 699 43.35 -19.81 2.41
CA VAL A 699 43.65 -18.74 3.39
C VAL A 699 43.49 -19.26 4.81
N LEU A 700 42.44 -20.05 5.08
CA LEU A 700 42.25 -20.72 6.38
C LEU A 700 43.34 -21.77 6.68
N LEU A 701 43.82 -22.50 5.66
CA LEU A 701 44.94 -23.43 5.82
C LEU A 701 46.26 -22.69 6.06
N ALA A 702 46.47 -21.52 5.42
CA ALA A 702 47.63 -20.67 5.66
C ALA A 702 47.63 -20.06 7.08
N PHE A 703 46.46 -19.66 7.60
CA PHE A 703 46.32 -19.24 9.00
C PHE A 703 46.54 -20.40 9.98
N ALA A 704 46.02 -21.60 9.69
CA ALA A 704 46.22 -22.79 10.52
C ALA A 704 47.70 -23.24 10.56
N LEU A 705 48.43 -23.15 9.45
CA LEU A 705 49.86 -23.51 9.38
C LEU A 705 50.77 -22.48 10.06
N SER A 706 50.37 -21.20 10.11
CA SER A 706 51.13 -20.16 10.81
C SER A 706 51.09 -20.30 12.35
N ALA A 707 50.04 -20.93 12.90
CA ALA A 707 49.88 -21.14 14.34
C ALA A 707 50.77 -22.26 14.92
N PHE A 708 51.40 -23.10 14.08
CA PHE A 708 52.24 -24.23 14.53
C PHE A 708 53.75 -23.94 14.59
N THR A 709 54.20 -22.72 14.27
CA THR A 709 55.64 -22.38 14.32
C THR A 709 55.98 -21.46 15.49
N LYS A 710 55.87 -21.98 16.73
CA LYS A 710 56.49 -21.35 17.90
C LYS A 710 57.90 -21.96 18.10
N PRO A 711 59.00 -21.21 17.93
CA PRO A 711 60.32 -21.72 18.27
C PRO A 711 60.44 -21.80 19.80
N ARG A 712 60.82 -22.98 20.30
CA ARG A 712 61.31 -23.15 21.67
C ARG A 712 62.55 -22.27 21.88
N ARG A 713 62.47 -21.32 22.82
CA ARG A 713 63.55 -20.90 23.70
C ARG A 713 63.00 -20.26 24.95
#